data_AF-B3M9C9-F1
#
_entry.id   AF-B3M9C9-F1
#
_cell.length_a   1.000
_cell.length_b   1.000
_cell.length_c   1.000
_cell.angle_alpha   90.00
_cell.angle_beta   90.00
_cell.angle_gamma   90.00
#
_symmetry.space_group_name_H-M   'P 1'
#
loop_
_entity.id
_entity.type
_entity.pdbx_description
1 polymer ?
#
loop_
_entity_poly.entity_id
_entity_poly.type
_entity_poly.pdbx_seq_one_letter_code
_entity_poly.pdbx_strand_id
1 'polypeptide(L)'
;MATHAEKEFYQLNISVNKALNGLEAPLKTKHARSIIIMIHKTKEAKSFWMMATRQPLMQSRFTAWKFFHLLHKVMREGHDSAIRHSQSHKKMILEVGKMWGLLQDDIGCCIQSYSNLLASKLNFHDKNRLFPGSLNISFTELFVAVDRDLNYCFQLCVEIFDYLEDIIALQQTIFSSMNHYRMSSMTPQGQCRLAPIVCLIQDSNALYDMSVRLMFKLHDGLPYDVLSGHRERFSGLFLKLKDFYNNVRPLQYFKDLIVVPELPESSPNFKSQNDFTSYVPPVVHVPQEPDPVVEDLVDTNNVEAEAYSQAQQQLSVLEGIISEKEAGIEELSFKLVALQKNFDELEESYRHDVEDLQKNNTILANDLALSREMCANMRMQNDELELQINQNPILMQKAIEEEEKHKQSSEKFNKLKTLYTKIRDEHIQLLREQSESNKSLNKEKQTNSQLLLETKALTNEISKIKGNFEEKDKANLALQKQLDEQVEKMSQLEAIKSEIKEKYDDVVKEKQMQQLDINSTSENLRLNYIKIEELNAALNDTKEKLSSAESQINAKCTEIENTIKAHEGEKALLLSKIEELNVQHKSSNDAQSAQLLQSINDLKQKDIEFNEIKEKLSSAESEISLKISEIDKNFKAFEAEKGLLLTKIENLNSEHKSINDSQNAQLQQTINNLQEKETALQESVEAIKKLEQENVTIGQQKDDLQSKLLAAESQLSQATQQIDSITNSYQTCNTDLNELRKLVIKTVKEICNSKLSGSEQQPLEAIPNIIKEMEPLLNKFNNSAAISHFTSREGMHDVMYLGYVFIKLYDQCDIVYKTTTAIETGQEIFTKTSLLCSDVCQLFQYLINNETKDSERQTISSNIQAKLTDIGKLIEKIRATIEQKIDLDKLLEIELREMDAAIDDAASKITELLAKARAKDNQTNLEVNGKIVDACTTLMECVKILIQKSRLLQHEIVASQKGNASANEFYRRNSQWSDGLISASKSVAKAANYLVEAANKAIESESGKNFELIVAAQEIAACTTQMVIASKVKADRNSQKLTDLTKASRSVTQATGTLVATVKDCNSQLEQQSELELAKLTPSQIKTMEMEIHVKVLEIEQALQTQRQKLSSFRREHYKNAEY
;
A
#
# COMPACT_ATOMS: atom_id res chain seq x y z
N MET A 1 -2.46 -33.41 -32.76
CA MET A 1 -2.71 -32.06 -32.20
C MET A 1 -3.31 -32.22 -30.81
N ALA A 2 -2.91 -31.43 -29.82
CA ALA A 2 -3.54 -31.47 -28.50
C ALA A 2 -5.03 -31.11 -28.61
N THR A 3 -5.89 -31.87 -27.93
CA THR A 3 -7.34 -31.61 -27.90
C THR A 3 -7.63 -30.24 -27.26
N HIS A 4 -8.80 -29.66 -27.52
CA HIS A 4 -9.19 -28.38 -26.91
C HIS A 4 -9.14 -28.46 -25.36
N ALA A 5 -9.58 -29.58 -24.79
CA ALA A 5 -9.52 -29.85 -23.35
C ALA A 5 -8.07 -29.91 -22.80
N GLU A 6 -7.13 -30.50 -23.55
CA GLU A 6 -5.72 -30.52 -23.16
C GLU A 6 -5.09 -29.12 -23.18
N LYS A 7 -5.48 -28.28 -24.16
CA LYS A 7 -5.02 -26.89 -24.23
C LYS A 7 -5.54 -26.07 -23.05
N GLU A 8 -6.80 -26.23 -22.67
CA GLU A 8 -7.41 -25.56 -21.52
C GLU A 8 -6.77 -25.99 -20.20
N PHE A 9 -6.55 -27.30 -20.03
CA PHE A 9 -5.89 -27.84 -18.84
C PHE A 9 -4.44 -27.34 -18.72
N TYR A 10 -3.71 -27.26 -19.84
CA TYR A 10 -2.37 -26.70 -19.89
C TYR A 10 -2.37 -25.20 -19.53
N GLN A 11 -3.34 -24.43 -20.04
CA GLN A 11 -3.50 -23.01 -19.69
C GLN A 11 -3.82 -22.82 -18.20
N LEU A 12 -4.69 -23.65 -17.62
CA LEU A 12 -4.99 -23.64 -16.20
C LEU A 12 -3.73 -23.90 -15.36
N ASN A 13 -2.92 -24.89 -15.73
CA ASN A 13 -1.65 -25.20 -15.06
C ASN A 13 -0.67 -24.00 -15.11
N ILE A 14 -0.53 -23.35 -16.27
CA ILE A 14 0.28 -22.13 -16.40
C ILE A 14 -0.24 -21.02 -15.49
N SER A 15 -1.55 -20.77 -15.47
CA SER A 15 -2.14 -19.72 -14.64
C SER A 15 -1.95 -20.00 -13.15
N VAL A 16 -2.13 -21.25 -12.69
CA VAL A 16 -1.89 -21.65 -11.30
C VAL A 16 -0.41 -21.46 -10.91
N ASN A 17 0.54 -21.95 -11.70
CA ASN A 17 1.98 -21.77 -11.40
C ASN A 17 2.40 -20.30 -11.38
N LYS A 18 1.86 -19.48 -12.28
CA LYS A 18 2.18 -18.04 -12.34
C LYS A 18 1.55 -17.26 -11.19
N ALA A 19 0.35 -17.65 -10.75
CA ALA A 19 -0.34 -17.07 -9.60
C ALA A 19 0.36 -17.43 -8.28
N LEU A 20 0.73 -18.72 -8.13
CA LEU A 20 1.30 -19.29 -6.90
C LEU A 20 2.82 -19.40 -6.92
N ASN A 21 3.51 -18.43 -7.55
CA ASN A 21 4.97 -18.39 -7.53
C ASN A 21 5.52 -18.15 -6.11
N GLY A 22 6.77 -18.52 -5.82
CA GLY A 22 7.35 -18.38 -4.47
C GLY A 22 7.80 -16.97 -4.06
N LEU A 23 7.64 -15.95 -4.92
CA LEU A 23 8.14 -14.59 -4.68
C LEU A 23 7.18 -13.77 -3.81
N GLU A 24 7.73 -12.90 -2.95
CA GLU A 24 6.98 -11.93 -2.14
C GLU A 24 6.53 -10.73 -3.01
N ALA A 25 5.54 -10.99 -3.86
CA ALA A 25 4.95 -10.04 -4.78
C ALA A 25 3.44 -10.30 -4.88
N PRO A 26 2.61 -9.29 -5.20
CA PRO A 26 1.16 -9.44 -5.22
C PRO A 26 0.70 -10.52 -6.20
N LEU A 27 -0.43 -11.14 -5.87
CA LEU A 27 -1.10 -12.12 -6.72
C LEU A 27 -1.42 -11.46 -8.08
N LYS A 28 -0.95 -12.06 -9.18
CA LYS A 28 -1.19 -11.53 -10.52
C LYS A 28 -2.67 -11.67 -10.89
N THR A 29 -3.39 -10.55 -10.90
CA THR A 29 -4.85 -10.46 -11.15
C THR A 29 -5.28 -11.21 -12.41
N LYS A 30 -4.57 -11.04 -13.53
CA LYS A 30 -4.86 -11.74 -14.80
C LYS A 30 -4.87 -13.28 -14.69
N HIS A 31 -4.00 -13.86 -13.87
CA HIS A 31 -3.91 -15.31 -13.71
C HIS A 31 -4.99 -15.81 -12.76
N ALA A 32 -5.28 -15.07 -11.69
CA ALA A 32 -6.42 -15.35 -10.83
C ALA A 32 -7.75 -15.30 -11.60
N ARG A 33 -7.95 -14.26 -12.44
CA ARG A 33 -9.13 -14.13 -13.31
C ARG A 33 -9.23 -15.26 -14.33
N SER A 34 -8.13 -15.64 -14.98
CA SER A 34 -8.09 -16.80 -15.88
C SER A 34 -8.51 -18.11 -15.19
N ILE A 35 -8.09 -18.34 -13.94
CA ILE A 35 -8.51 -19.52 -13.16
C ILE A 35 -10.00 -19.47 -12.86
N ILE A 36 -10.52 -18.33 -12.43
CA ILE A 36 -11.96 -18.14 -12.12
C ILE A 36 -12.82 -18.35 -13.37
N ILE A 37 -12.43 -17.77 -14.51
CA ILE A 37 -13.10 -17.97 -15.81
C ILE A 37 -13.10 -19.45 -16.20
N MET A 38 -11.98 -20.15 -16.01
CA MET A 38 -11.91 -21.58 -16.32
C MET A 38 -12.83 -22.42 -15.42
N ILE A 39 -12.96 -22.07 -14.14
CA ILE A 39 -13.89 -22.74 -13.22
C ILE A 39 -15.35 -22.50 -13.63
N HIS A 40 -15.69 -21.30 -14.10
CA HIS A 40 -17.01 -21.02 -14.67
C HIS A 40 -17.26 -21.82 -15.96
N LYS A 41 -16.28 -21.88 -16.86
CA LYS A 41 -16.37 -22.63 -18.12
C LYS A 41 -16.56 -24.13 -17.89
N THR A 42 -15.79 -24.71 -16.98
CA THR A 42 -15.85 -26.15 -16.65
C THR A 42 -16.99 -26.50 -15.69
N LYS A 43 -17.58 -25.50 -15.01
CA LYS A 43 -18.57 -25.66 -13.93
C LYS A 43 -18.09 -26.54 -12.77
N GLU A 44 -16.78 -26.75 -12.63
CA GLU A 44 -16.18 -27.49 -11.53
C GLU A 44 -14.81 -26.95 -11.11
N ALA A 45 -14.54 -26.91 -9.81
CA ALA A 45 -13.22 -26.55 -9.27
C ALA A 45 -12.23 -27.72 -9.09
N LYS A 46 -12.54 -28.95 -9.57
CA LYS A 46 -11.68 -30.13 -9.34
C LYS A 46 -10.30 -29.99 -9.99
N SER A 47 -10.26 -29.52 -11.24
CA SER A 47 -9.01 -29.29 -11.97
C SER A 47 -8.13 -28.23 -11.28
N PHE A 48 -8.75 -27.20 -10.71
CA PHE A 48 -8.04 -26.22 -9.89
C PHE A 48 -7.41 -26.88 -8.65
N TRP A 49 -8.18 -27.65 -7.89
CA TRP A 49 -7.68 -28.34 -6.70
C TRP A 49 -6.58 -29.36 -7.01
N MET A 50 -6.68 -30.09 -8.13
CA MET A 50 -5.64 -31.01 -8.60
C MET A 50 -4.31 -30.30 -8.87
N MET A 51 -4.34 -29.07 -9.41
CA MET A 51 -3.14 -28.29 -9.68
C MET A 51 -2.63 -27.54 -8.43
N ALA A 52 -3.53 -27.00 -7.62
CA ALA A 52 -3.19 -26.19 -6.45
C ALA A 52 -2.55 -27.04 -5.33
N THR A 53 -3.02 -28.27 -5.12
CA THR A 53 -2.45 -29.21 -4.13
C THR A 53 -1.05 -29.71 -4.49
N ARG A 54 -0.67 -29.65 -5.78
CA ARG A 54 0.69 -29.98 -6.27
C ARG A 54 1.69 -28.84 -6.07
N GLN A 55 1.24 -27.64 -5.72
CA GLN A 55 2.14 -26.52 -5.45
C GLN A 55 2.90 -26.75 -4.13
N PRO A 56 4.11 -26.16 -3.99
CA PRO A 56 4.93 -26.30 -2.80
C PRO A 56 4.41 -25.50 -1.59
N LEU A 57 3.15 -25.73 -1.19
CA LEU A 57 2.44 -25.03 -0.11
C LEU A 57 3.13 -25.21 1.26
N MET A 58 3.80 -26.35 1.48
CA MET A 58 4.54 -26.64 2.71
C MET A 58 5.99 -26.16 2.68
N GLN A 59 6.54 -25.82 1.50
CA GLN A 59 7.95 -25.44 1.36
C GLN A 59 8.13 -23.92 1.25
N SER A 60 7.11 -23.20 0.74
CA SER A 60 7.18 -21.75 0.51
C SER A 60 6.02 -21.02 1.15
N ARG A 61 6.32 -20.18 2.16
CA ARG A 61 5.33 -19.38 2.90
C ARG A 61 4.53 -18.44 2.00
N PHE A 62 5.17 -17.79 1.02
CA PHE A 62 4.46 -16.88 0.10
C PHE A 62 3.64 -17.63 -0.95
N THR A 63 4.00 -18.87 -1.26
CA THR A 63 3.16 -19.76 -2.08
C THR A 63 1.89 -20.13 -1.31
N ALA A 64 2.01 -20.48 -0.02
CA ALA A 64 0.87 -20.73 0.86
C ALA A 64 -0.01 -19.49 1.04
N TRP A 65 0.59 -18.33 1.35
CA TRP A 65 -0.13 -17.05 1.49
C TRP A 65 -0.96 -16.70 0.25
N LYS A 66 -0.34 -16.77 -0.93
CA LYS A 66 -1.04 -16.51 -2.20
C LYS A 66 -2.04 -17.59 -2.55
N PHE A 67 -1.83 -18.82 -2.11
CA PHE A 67 -2.82 -19.88 -2.25
C PHE A 67 -4.08 -19.58 -1.44
N PHE A 68 -3.95 -19.18 -0.16
CA PHE A 68 -5.11 -18.79 0.65
C PHE A 68 -5.85 -17.59 0.05
N HIS A 69 -5.12 -16.57 -0.42
CA HIS A 69 -5.74 -15.45 -1.14
C HIS A 69 -6.46 -15.92 -2.42
N LEU A 70 -5.79 -16.67 -3.30
CA LEU A 70 -6.38 -17.15 -4.53
C LEU A 70 -7.61 -18.03 -4.26
N LEU A 71 -7.55 -18.91 -3.26
CA LEU A 71 -8.66 -19.76 -2.86
C LEU A 71 -9.83 -18.93 -2.34
N HIS A 72 -9.57 -17.88 -1.54
CA HIS A 72 -10.60 -16.93 -1.12
C HIS A 72 -11.31 -16.30 -2.32
N LYS A 73 -10.54 -15.81 -3.31
CA LYS A 73 -11.11 -15.27 -4.55
C LYS A 73 -11.91 -16.30 -5.33
N VAL A 74 -11.40 -17.52 -5.48
CA VAL A 74 -12.09 -18.61 -6.19
C VAL A 74 -13.41 -18.97 -5.52
N MET A 75 -13.46 -19.03 -4.19
CA MET A 75 -14.70 -19.31 -3.47
C MET A 75 -15.70 -18.14 -3.54
N ARG A 76 -15.22 -16.91 -3.74
CA ARG A 76 -16.04 -15.70 -3.80
C ARG A 76 -16.59 -15.40 -5.19
N GLU A 77 -15.75 -15.54 -6.22
CA GLU A 77 -15.99 -15.09 -7.61
C GLU A 77 -16.19 -16.27 -8.59
N GLY A 78 -15.84 -17.50 -8.19
CA GLY A 78 -16.01 -18.70 -9.01
C GLY A 78 -17.43 -19.26 -9.03
N HIS A 79 -17.66 -20.28 -9.86
CA HIS A 79 -18.92 -21.04 -9.90
C HIS A 79 -19.24 -21.66 -8.53
N ASP A 80 -20.52 -21.78 -8.15
CA ASP A 80 -20.97 -22.30 -6.83
C ASP A 80 -20.39 -23.67 -6.45
N SER A 81 -20.03 -24.48 -7.45
CA SER A 81 -19.31 -25.73 -7.25
C SER A 81 -17.97 -25.57 -6.51
N ALA A 82 -17.34 -24.39 -6.57
CA ALA A 82 -16.04 -24.12 -6.00
C ALA A 82 -16.05 -24.27 -4.48
N ILE A 83 -17.08 -23.75 -3.81
CA ILE A 83 -17.26 -23.92 -2.36
C ILE A 83 -17.49 -25.39 -2.04
N ARG A 84 -18.38 -26.07 -2.78
CA ARG A 84 -18.70 -27.49 -2.55
C ARG A 84 -17.47 -28.39 -2.68
N HIS A 85 -16.67 -28.22 -3.73
CA HIS A 85 -15.44 -29.00 -3.93
C HIS A 85 -14.35 -28.65 -2.91
N SER A 86 -14.32 -27.40 -2.43
CA SER A 86 -13.37 -26.97 -1.40
C SER A 86 -13.64 -27.59 -0.03
N GLN A 87 -14.88 -28.01 0.27
CA GLN A 87 -15.22 -28.70 1.53
C GLN A 87 -14.33 -29.93 1.80
N SER A 88 -14.08 -30.74 0.76
CA SER A 88 -13.24 -31.94 0.87
C SER A 88 -11.78 -31.66 1.26
N HIS A 89 -11.31 -30.42 1.04
CA HIS A 89 -9.95 -30.00 1.31
C HIS A 89 -9.81 -29.21 2.62
N LYS A 90 -10.90 -29.00 3.38
CA LYS A 90 -10.91 -28.23 4.64
C LYS A 90 -9.85 -28.69 5.65
N LYS A 91 -9.66 -30.00 5.80
CA LYS A 91 -8.65 -30.56 6.72
C LYS A 91 -7.23 -30.12 6.31
N MET A 92 -6.92 -30.20 5.02
CA MET A 92 -5.61 -29.81 4.48
C MET A 92 -5.36 -28.30 4.63
N ILE A 93 -6.38 -27.46 4.38
CA ILE A 93 -6.32 -26.01 4.62
C ILE A 93 -5.89 -25.71 6.06
N LEU A 94 -6.52 -26.35 7.05
CA LEU A 94 -6.20 -26.18 8.46
C LEU A 94 -4.82 -26.75 8.84
N GLU A 95 -4.41 -27.88 8.26
CA GLU A 95 -3.09 -28.47 8.50
C GLU A 95 -1.95 -27.58 7.98
N VAL A 96 -2.10 -27.02 6.77
CA VAL A 96 -1.14 -26.05 6.21
C VAL A 96 -1.05 -24.82 7.10
N GLY A 97 -2.20 -24.28 7.54
CA GLY A 97 -2.24 -23.13 8.44
C GLY A 97 -1.60 -23.38 9.80
N LYS A 98 -1.89 -24.52 10.42
CA LYS A 98 -1.30 -24.93 11.71
C LYS A 98 0.22 -25.10 11.60
N MET A 99 0.71 -25.68 10.50
CA MET A 99 2.13 -25.86 10.28
C MET A 99 2.88 -24.51 10.23
N TRP A 100 2.40 -23.56 9.42
CA TRP A 100 3.01 -22.23 9.34
C TRP A 100 2.86 -21.44 10.65
N GLY A 101 1.74 -21.60 11.38
CA GLY A 101 1.55 -20.97 12.69
C GLY A 101 2.53 -21.44 13.78
N LEU A 102 3.05 -22.67 13.69
CA LEU A 102 4.03 -23.19 14.65
C LEU A 102 5.41 -22.53 14.52
N LEU A 103 5.73 -21.95 13.36
CA LEU A 103 7.04 -21.34 13.10
C LEU A 103 7.19 -19.93 13.73
N GLN A 104 6.10 -19.37 14.29
CA GLN A 104 6.04 -18.05 14.92
C GLN A 104 6.67 -16.91 14.10
N ASP A 105 6.62 -16.99 12.76
CA ASP A 105 6.94 -15.89 11.87
C ASP A 105 5.69 -15.04 11.59
N ASP A 106 5.85 -13.72 11.42
CA ASP A 106 4.71 -12.79 11.27
C ASP A 106 3.75 -13.18 10.14
N ILE A 107 4.30 -13.69 9.03
CA ILE A 107 3.49 -14.18 7.90
C ILE A 107 2.89 -15.57 8.17
N GLY A 108 3.52 -16.42 8.97
CA GLY A 108 2.95 -17.69 9.40
C GLY A 108 1.73 -17.49 10.29
N CYS A 109 1.77 -16.51 11.19
CA CYS A 109 0.60 -16.07 11.96
C CYS A 109 -0.54 -15.58 11.05
N CYS A 110 -0.22 -14.82 9.99
CA CYS A 110 -1.19 -14.41 8.98
C CYS A 110 -1.78 -15.62 8.25
N ILE A 111 -0.93 -16.57 7.83
CA ILE A 111 -1.35 -17.81 7.14
C ILE A 111 -2.27 -18.65 8.04
N GLN A 112 -1.94 -18.82 9.32
CA GLN A 112 -2.77 -19.54 10.27
C GLN A 112 -4.14 -18.87 10.43
N SER A 113 -4.16 -17.56 10.65
CA SER A 113 -5.41 -16.78 10.79
C SER A 113 -6.25 -16.87 9.51
N TYR A 114 -5.61 -16.84 8.33
CA TYR A 114 -6.32 -16.98 7.05
C TYR A 114 -6.89 -18.39 6.87
N SER A 115 -6.15 -19.44 7.28
CA SER A 115 -6.66 -20.81 7.22
C SER A 115 -7.91 -21.00 8.09
N ASN A 116 -7.95 -20.37 9.27
CA ASN A 116 -9.11 -20.38 10.16
C ASN A 116 -10.29 -19.65 9.50
N LEU A 117 -10.05 -18.46 8.94
CA LEU A 117 -11.07 -17.70 8.21
C LEU A 117 -11.69 -18.51 7.06
N LEU A 118 -10.86 -19.17 6.23
CA LEU A 118 -11.39 -19.97 5.12
C LEU A 118 -12.15 -21.21 5.62
N ALA A 119 -11.69 -21.84 6.70
CA ALA A 119 -12.43 -22.92 7.32
C ALA A 119 -13.78 -22.46 7.90
N SER A 120 -13.82 -21.24 8.46
CA SER A 120 -15.03 -20.57 8.94
C SER A 120 -16.00 -20.27 7.79
N LYS A 121 -15.51 -19.71 6.67
CA LYS A 121 -16.28 -19.53 5.43
C LYS A 121 -16.87 -20.85 4.93
N LEU A 122 -16.07 -21.92 4.89
CA LEU A 122 -16.54 -23.24 4.48
C LEU A 122 -17.62 -23.79 5.43
N ASN A 123 -17.45 -23.64 6.75
CA ASN A 123 -18.47 -24.04 7.73
C ASN A 123 -19.78 -23.26 7.53
N PHE A 124 -19.68 -21.95 7.34
CA PHE A 124 -20.82 -21.08 7.09
C PHE A 124 -21.62 -21.55 5.88
N HIS A 125 -20.96 -21.82 4.74
CA HIS A 125 -21.66 -22.27 3.54
C HIS A 125 -22.13 -23.74 3.57
N ASP A 126 -21.52 -24.60 4.39
CA ASP A 126 -22.00 -25.98 4.56
C ASP A 126 -23.37 -26.00 5.26
N LYS A 127 -23.50 -25.17 6.31
CA LYS A 127 -24.75 -24.96 7.05
C LYS A 127 -25.75 -24.10 6.28
N ASN A 128 -25.27 -23.07 5.58
CA ASN A 128 -26.09 -22.04 4.94
C ASN A 128 -25.95 -22.07 3.41
N ARG A 129 -26.42 -23.17 2.79
CA ARG A 129 -26.24 -23.45 1.34
C ARG A 129 -26.94 -22.47 0.39
N LEU A 130 -27.86 -21.65 0.90
CA LEU A 130 -28.58 -20.63 0.13
C LEU A 130 -27.70 -19.41 -0.18
N PHE A 131 -26.64 -19.19 0.61
CA PHE A 131 -25.80 -18.00 0.45
C PHE A 131 -24.76 -18.23 -0.65
N PRO A 132 -24.70 -17.35 -1.67
CA PRO A 132 -23.68 -17.42 -2.71
C PRO A 132 -22.31 -17.09 -2.12
N GLY A 133 -21.23 -17.53 -2.78
CA GLY A 133 -19.86 -17.30 -2.29
C GLY A 133 -19.47 -15.83 -2.17
N SER A 134 -20.09 -14.97 -2.98
CA SER A 134 -19.96 -13.51 -2.94
C SER A 134 -20.62 -12.86 -1.73
N LEU A 135 -21.48 -13.59 -1.00
CA LEU A 135 -22.31 -13.14 0.13
C LEU A 135 -23.34 -12.04 -0.22
N ASN A 136 -23.45 -11.67 -1.49
CA ASN A 136 -24.45 -10.73 -1.97
C ASN A 136 -25.78 -11.47 -2.16
N ILE A 137 -26.71 -11.27 -1.22
CA ILE A 137 -28.07 -11.81 -1.27
C ILE A 137 -29.09 -10.67 -1.30
N SER A 138 -30.15 -10.80 -2.09
CA SER A 138 -31.21 -9.79 -2.10
C SER A 138 -31.99 -9.79 -0.78
N PHE A 139 -32.56 -8.64 -0.43
CA PHE A 139 -33.37 -8.50 0.79
C PHE A 139 -34.52 -9.51 0.85
N THR A 140 -35.20 -9.70 -0.27
CA THR A 140 -36.32 -10.63 -0.38
C THR A 140 -35.88 -12.07 -0.15
N GLU A 141 -34.77 -12.51 -0.76
CA GLU A 141 -34.25 -13.87 -0.59
C GLU A 141 -33.75 -14.14 0.83
N LEU A 142 -33.08 -13.16 1.45
CA LEU A 142 -32.66 -13.24 2.85
C LEU A 142 -33.88 -13.43 3.75
N PHE A 143 -34.92 -12.61 3.60
CA PHE A 143 -36.12 -12.73 4.42
C PHE A 143 -36.88 -14.03 4.15
N VAL A 144 -36.95 -14.52 2.92
CA VAL A 144 -37.58 -15.82 2.60
C VAL A 144 -36.85 -16.99 3.27
N ALA A 145 -35.51 -16.93 3.37
CA ALA A 145 -34.72 -17.95 4.06
C ALA A 145 -34.94 -17.90 5.59
N VAL A 146 -35.19 -16.70 6.11
CA VAL A 146 -35.15 -16.37 7.54
C VAL A 146 -36.57 -16.35 8.15
N ASP A 147 -37.64 -16.11 7.38
CA ASP A 147 -39.05 -16.10 7.85
C ASP A 147 -39.54 -17.46 8.34
N ARG A 148 -38.83 -18.54 8.00
CA ARG A 148 -39.25 -19.89 8.33
C ARG A 148 -38.96 -20.30 9.77
N ASP A 149 -37.94 -19.72 10.41
CA ASP A 149 -37.54 -20.08 11.78
C ASP A 149 -36.70 -18.98 12.46
N LEU A 150 -37.19 -18.42 13.57
CA LEU A 150 -36.48 -17.43 14.38
C LEU A 150 -35.21 -18.00 15.05
N ASN A 151 -35.17 -19.30 15.36
CA ASN A 151 -33.98 -19.94 15.91
C ASN A 151 -32.87 -20.02 14.86
N TYR A 152 -33.25 -20.23 13.60
CA TYR A 152 -32.30 -20.18 12.49
C TYR A 152 -31.71 -18.76 12.34
N CYS A 153 -32.53 -17.72 12.46
CA CYS A 153 -32.06 -16.32 12.47
C CYS A 153 -31.04 -16.05 13.58
N PHE A 154 -31.36 -16.55 14.79
CA PHE A 154 -30.52 -16.39 15.97
C PHE A 154 -29.16 -17.07 15.77
N GLN A 155 -29.16 -18.33 15.31
CA GLN A 155 -27.95 -19.07 15.03
C GLN A 155 -27.15 -18.47 13.86
N LEU A 156 -27.83 -18.02 12.80
CA LEU A 156 -27.21 -17.36 11.65
C LEU A 156 -26.47 -16.08 12.06
N CYS A 157 -27.04 -15.28 12.97
CA CYS A 157 -26.34 -14.11 13.53
C CYS A 157 -25.05 -14.50 14.26
N VAL A 158 -25.08 -15.55 15.08
CA VAL A 158 -23.88 -16.06 15.77
C VAL A 158 -22.81 -16.46 14.77
N GLU A 159 -23.19 -17.18 13.71
CA GLU A 159 -22.25 -17.62 12.66
C GLU A 159 -21.68 -16.46 11.84
N ILE A 160 -22.48 -15.43 11.58
CA ILE A 160 -22.01 -14.19 10.94
C ILE A 160 -21.03 -13.45 11.85
N PHE A 161 -21.29 -13.41 13.16
CA PHE A 161 -20.38 -12.79 14.13
C PHE A 161 -19.06 -13.55 14.24
N ASP A 162 -19.08 -14.89 14.29
CA ASP A 162 -17.87 -15.72 14.28
C ASP A 162 -17.03 -15.43 13.01
N TYR A 163 -17.69 -15.33 11.86
CA TYR A 163 -17.02 -15.02 10.59
C TYR A 163 -16.43 -13.59 10.60
N LEU A 164 -17.17 -12.58 11.07
CA LEU A 164 -16.65 -11.22 11.23
C LEU A 164 -15.45 -11.15 12.19
N GLU A 165 -15.47 -11.93 13.28
CA GLU A 165 -14.36 -12.04 14.21
C GLU A 165 -13.10 -12.61 13.55
N ASP A 166 -13.24 -13.68 12.76
CA ASP A 166 -12.11 -14.25 12.00
C ASP A 166 -11.55 -13.27 10.97
N ILE A 167 -12.41 -12.47 10.31
CA ILE A 167 -11.97 -11.40 9.39
C ILE A 167 -11.16 -10.35 10.15
N ILE A 168 -11.67 -9.91 11.31
CA ILE A 168 -11.01 -8.91 12.15
C ILE A 168 -9.68 -9.44 12.71
N ALA A 169 -9.63 -10.71 13.11
CA ALA A 169 -8.40 -11.34 13.57
C ALA A 169 -7.33 -11.38 12.46
N LEU A 170 -7.72 -11.79 11.24
CA LEU A 170 -6.80 -11.80 10.11
C LEU A 170 -6.29 -10.40 9.77
N GLN A 171 -7.16 -9.38 9.66
CA GLN A 171 -6.68 -8.03 9.34
C GLN A 171 -5.72 -7.50 10.41
N GLN A 172 -5.97 -7.76 11.70
CA GLN A 172 -5.05 -7.36 12.78
C GLN A 172 -3.68 -8.02 12.61
N THR A 173 -3.61 -9.31 12.29
CA THR A 173 -2.33 -9.98 12.03
C THR A 173 -1.61 -9.42 10.79
N ILE A 174 -2.34 -9.09 9.72
CA ILE A 174 -1.77 -8.46 8.52
C ILE A 174 -1.17 -7.10 8.87
N PHE A 175 -1.91 -6.23 9.56
CA PHE A 175 -1.41 -4.92 9.97
C PHE A 175 -0.24 -5.00 10.95
N SER A 176 -0.27 -5.94 11.92
CA SER A 176 0.87 -6.21 12.79
C SER A 176 2.11 -6.60 11.97
N SER A 177 1.96 -7.47 10.97
CA SER A 177 3.06 -7.86 10.08
C SER A 177 3.60 -6.70 9.24
N MET A 178 2.75 -5.72 8.89
CA MET A 178 3.16 -4.54 8.13
C MET A 178 3.90 -3.53 9.02
N ASN A 179 3.40 -3.33 10.25
CA ASN A 179 3.95 -2.41 11.23
C ASN A 179 5.29 -2.88 11.79
N HIS A 180 5.46 -4.19 12.02
CA HIS A 180 6.70 -4.76 12.54
C HIS A 180 7.92 -4.43 11.65
N TYR A 181 7.73 -4.46 10.32
CA TYR A 181 8.78 -4.15 9.35
C TYR A 181 8.71 -2.73 8.77
N ARG A 182 7.78 -1.88 9.23
CA ARG A 182 7.50 -0.54 8.67
C ARG A 182 7.39 -0.54 7.14
N MET A 183 6.69 -1.55 6.62
CA MET A 183 6.62 -1.81 5.17
C MET A 183 5.69 -0.80 4.51
N SER A 184 6.12 -0.19 3.39
CA SER A 184 5.26 0.72 2.63
C SER A 184 4.22 -0.04 1.82
N SER A 185 2.98 0.46 1.82
CA SER A 185 1.85 -0.07 1.03
C SER A 185 2.09 0.00 -0.49
N MET A 186 3.07 0.79 -0.93
CA MET A 186 3.42 0.94 -2.35
C MET A 186 4.53 -0.02 -2.81
N THR A 187 5.15 -0.78 -1.89
CA THR A 187 6.18 -1.77 -2.25
C THR A 187 5.54 -3.09 -2.69
N PRO A 188 6.15 -3.86 -3.62
CA PRO A 188 5.63 -5.17 -4.01
C PRO A 188 5.41 -6.13 -2.82
N GLN A 189 6.28 -6.06 -1.81
CA GLN A 189 6.18 -6.86 -0.60
C GLN A 189 5.00 -6.42 0.27
N GLY A 190 4.83 -5.11 0.49
CA GLY A 190 3.66 -4.56 1.18
C GLY A 190 2.35 -4.90 0.46
N GLN A 191 2.32 -4.77 -0.86
CA GLN A 191 1.16 -5.15 -1.68
C GLN A 191 0.85 -6.64 -1.59
N CYS A 192 1.85 -7.52 -1.54
CA CYS A 192 1.66 -8.96 -1.36
C CYS A 192 0.87 -9.27 -0.07
N ARG A 193 1.19 -8.59 1.03
CA ARG A 193 0.55 -8.77 2.33
C ARG A 193 -0.80 -8.05 2.43
N LEU A 194 -0.94 -6.88 1.83
CA LEU A 194 -2.17 -6.08 1.86
C LEU A 194 -3.24 -6.57 0.88
N ALA A 195 -2.89 -7.20 -0.23
CA ALA A 195 -3.85 -7.56 -1.28
C ALA A 195 -5.07 -8.37 -0.79
N PRO A 196 -4.96 -9.32 0.15
CA PRO A 196 -6.10 -10.04 0.71
C PRO A 196 -7.15 -9.16 1.39
N ILE A 197 -6.78 -7.97 1.89
CA ILE A 197 -7.69 -7.03 2.56
C ILE A 197 -8.86 -6.65 1.66
N VAL A 198 -8.67 -6.64 0.33
CA VAL A 198 -9.77 -6.39 -0.63
C VAL A 198 -10.90 -7.41 -0.44
N CYS A 199 -10.57 -8.71 -0.37
CA CYS A 199 -11.56 -9.76 -0.12
C CYS A 199 -12.16 -9.65 1.28
N LEU A 200 -11.35 -9.25 2.28
CA LEU A 200 -11.83 -9.06 3.65
C LEU A 200 -12.87 -7.93 3.74
N ILE A 201 -12.64 -6.79 3.08
CA ILE A 201 -13.59 -5.67 3.05
C ILE A 201 -14.88 -6.06 2.33
N GLN A 202 -14.76 -6.78 1.21
CA GLN A 202 -15.92 -7.24 0.46
C GLN A 202 -16.81 -8.18 1.30
N ASP A 203 -16.21 -9.16 1.96
CA ASP A 203 -16.96 -10.11 2.80
C ASP A 203 -17.47 -9.45 4.08
N SER A 204 -16.67 -8.61 4.75
CA SER A 204 -17.10 -7.92 5.98
C SER A 204 -18.24 -6.95 5.75
N ASN A 205 -18.29 -6.29 4.59
CA ASN A 205 -19.39 -5.38 4.27
C ASN A 205 -20.71 -6.12 4.07
N ALA A 206 -20.70 -7.22 3.31
CA ALA A 206 -21.89 -8.04 3.10
C ALA A 206 -22.39 -8.65 4.42
N LEU A 207 -21.46 -9.19 5.23
CA LEU A 207 -21.78 -9.74 6.55
C LEU A 207 -22.31 -8.67 7.51
N TYR A 208 -21.76 -7.46 7.48
CA TYR A 208 -22.25 -6.34 8.28
C TYR A 208 -23.70 -5.97 7.90
N ASP A 209 -23.99 -5.79 6.61
CA ASP A 209 -25.36 -5.49 6.13
C ASP A 209 -26.34 -6.59 6.56
N MET A 210 -25.99 -7.85 6.37
CA MET A 210 -26.78 -9.00 6.82
C MET A 210 -27.00 -8.97 8.34
N SER A 211 -25.95 -8.70 9.12
CA SER A 211 -26.04 -8.68 10.58
C SER A 211 -26.98 -7.60 11.10
N VAL A 212 -26.95 -6.39 10.53
CA VAL A 212 -27.85 -5.30 10.92
C VAL A 212 -29.29 -5.70 10.66
N ARG A 213 -29.59 -6.23 9.47
CA ARG A 213 -30.95 -6.63 9.08
C ARG A 213 -31.49 -7.78 9.92
N LEU A 214 -30.67 -8.80 10.18
CA LEU A 214 -31.05 -9.91 11.04
C LEU A 214 -31.25 -9.47 12.48
N MET A 215 -30.43 -8.56 12.99
CA MET A 215 -30.58 -8.00 14.35
C MET A 215 -31.91 -7.25 14.51
N PHE A 216 -32.33 -6.44 13.52
CA PHE A 216 -33.65 -5.81 13.55
C PHE A 216 -34.78 -6.85 13.53
N LYS A 217 -34.69 -7.87 12.67
CA LYS A 217 -35.69 -8.94 12.61
C LYS A 217 -35.80 -9.75 13.91
N LEU A 218 -34.67 -10.04 14.56
CA LEU A 218 -34.66 -10.71 15.87
C LEU A 218 -35.33 -9.85 16.93
N HIS A 219 -35.12 -8.53 16.90
CA HIS A 219 -35.75 -7.57 17.79
C HIS A 219 -37.25 -7.41 17.58
N ASP A 220 -37.76 -7.67 16.36
CA ASP A 220 -39.20 -7.74 16.09
C ASP A 220 -39.85 -9.01 16.69
N GLY A 221 -39.10 -10.12 16.82
CA GLY A 221 -39.64 -11.43 17.21
C GLY A 221 -39.28 -11.93 18.61
N LEU A 222 -38.28 -11.35 19.30
CA LEU A 222 -37.80 -11.81 20.62
C LEU A 222 -37.74 -10.68 21.66
N PRO A 223 -37.93 -11.02 22.96
CA PRO A 223 -37.78 -10.06 24.05
C PRO A 223 -36.37 -9.45 24.11
N TYR A 224 -36.31 -8.19 24.55
CA TYR A 224 -35.08 -7.42 24.59
C TYR A 224 -33.94 -8.08 25.39
N ASP A 225 -34.26 -8.75 26.50
CA ASP A 225 -33.25 -9.34 27.40
C ASP A 225 -32.52 -10.53 26.77
N VAL A 226 -33.20 -11.31 25.92
CA VAL A 226 -32.65 -12.50 25.25
C VAL A 226 -31.53 -12.13 24.26
N LEU A 227 -31.63 -10.95 23.64
CA LEU A 227 -30.68 -10.46 22.64
C LEU A 227 -29.55 -9.59 23.24
N SER A 228 -29.42 -9.52 24.56
CA SER A 228 -28.37 -8.74 25.24
C SER A 228 -26.97 -9.09 24.75
N GLY A 229 -26.61 -10.38 24.77
CA GLY A 229 -25.30 -10.85 24.27
C GLY A 229 -25.08 -10.59 22.77
N HIS A 230 -26.13 -10.65 21.96
CA HIS A 230 -26.03 -10.35 20.52
C HIS A 230 -25.73 -8.88 20.27
N ARG A 231 -26.37 -7.97 21.01
CA ARG A 231 -26.11 -6.53 20.92
C ARG A 231 -24.71 -6.17 21.39
N GLU A 232 -24.27 -6.74 22.52
CA GLU A 232 -22.92 -6.51 23.05
C GLU A 232 -21.86 -6.97 22.04
N ARG A 233 -22.00 -8.18 21.51
CA ARG A 233 -21.11 -8.72 20.48
C ARG A 233 -21.12 -7.89 19.20
N PHE A 234 -22.30 -7.52 18.69
CA PHE A 234 -22.44 -6.63 17.53
C PHE A 234 -21.76 -5.27 17.78
N SER A 235 -21.96 -4.66 18.94
CA SER A 235 -21.36 -3.35 19.26
C SER A 235 -19.84 -3.41 19.29
N GLY A 236 -19.26 -4.48 19.86
CA GLY A 236 -17.83 -4.71 19.86
C GLY A 236 -17.27 -4.96 18.45
N LEU A 237 -18.00 -5.69 17.61
CA LEU A 237 -17.62 -5.93 16.22
C LEU A 237 -17.72 -4.67 15.36
N PHE A 238 -18.76 -3.87 15.55
CA PHE A 238 -18.96 -2.61 14.85
C PHE A 238 -17.78 -1.65 15.06
N LEU A 239 -17.32 -1.47 16.31
CA LEU A 239 -16.18 -0.60 16.61
C LEU A 239 -14.89 -1.12 15.95
N LYS A 240 -14.60 -2.41 16.07
CA LYS A 240 -13.43 -3.04 15.44
C LYS A 240 -13.47 -2.98 13.91
N LEU A 241 -14.66 -3.08 13.31
CA LEU A 241 -14.85 -2.98 11.87
C LEU A 241 -14.70 -1.53 11.37
N LYS A 242 -15.20 -0.56 12.14
CA LYS A 242 -14.98 0.87 11.89
C LYS A 242 -13.49 1.21 11.91
N ASP A 243 -12.76 0.73 12.91
CA ASP A 243 -11.31 0.88 13.00
C ASP A 243 -10.59 0.22 11.82
N PHE A 244 -11.02 -0.98 11.42
CA PHE A 244 -10.48 -1.66 10.24
C PHE A 244 -10.60 -0.79 8.97
N TYR A 245 -11.79 -0.28 8.65
CA TYR A 245 -11.98 0.56 7.46
C TYR A 245 -11.24 1.89 7.55
N ASN A 246 -11.18 2.51 8.74
CA ASN A 246 -10.44 3.75 8.96
C ASN A 246 -8.92 3.56 8.81
N ASN A 247 -8.39 2.39 9.18
CA ASN A 247 -6.97 2.07 8.99
C ASN A 247 -6.61 1.78 7.53
N VAL A 248 -7.56 1.25 6.73
CA VAL A 248 -7.33 0.98 5.30
C VAL A 248 -7.47 2.23 4.43
N ARG A 249 -8.47 3.09 4.72
CA ARG A 249 -8.78 4.30 3.92
C ARG A 249 -7.57 5.21 3.59
N PRO A 250 -6.62 5.50 4.50
CA PRO A 250 -5.47 6.35 4.19
C PRO A 250 -4.39 5.66 3.33
N LEU A 251 -4.46 4.35 3.11
CA LEU A 251 -3.45 3.61 2.38
C LEU A 251 -3.64 3.78 0.86
N GLN A 252 -2.65 4.41 0.23
CA GLN A 252 -2.64 4.71 -1.21
C GLN A 252 -2.89 3.48 -2.12
N TYR A 253 -2.45 2.29 -1.72
CA TYR A 253 -2.64 1.05 -2.49
C TYR A 253 -4.11 0.76 -2.84
N PHE A 254 -5.05 1.07 -1.93
CA PHE A 254 -6.46 0.71 -2.13
C PHE A 254 -7.26 1.73 -2.94
N LYS A 255 -6.74 2.95 -3.13
CA LYS A 255 -7.46 4.07 -3.76
C LYS A 255 -8.06 3.72 -5.14
N ASP A 256 -7.32 2.95 -5.93
CA ASP A 256 -7.71 2.57 -7.29
C ASP A 256 -8.24 1.11 -7.38
N LEU A 257 -8.20 0.36 -6.27
CA LEU A 257 -8.59 -1.07 -6.22
C LEU A 257 -9.99 -1.29 -5.65
N ILE A 258 -10.39 -0.50 -4.65
CA ILE A 258 -11.67 -0.66 -3.95
C ILE A 258 -12.10 0.65 -3.29
N VAL A 259 -13.39 0.98 -3.40
CA VAL A 259 -14.00 2.03 -2.59
C VAL A 259 -14.32 1.46 -1.22
N VAL A 260 -13.58 1.89 -0.20
CA VAL A 260 -13.75 1.44 1.19
C VAL A 260 -15.04 2.04 1.76
N PRO A 261 -15.99 1.22 2.22
CA PRO A 261 -17.30 1.69 2.70
C PRO A 261 -17.16 2.53 3.98
N GLU A 262 -18.04 3.52 4.13
CA GLU A 262 -18.13 4.37 5.32
C GLU A 262 -19.22 3.83 6.25
N LEU A 263 -18.83 3.54 7.50
CA LEU A 263 -19.76 3.14 8.55
C LEU A 263 -20.22 4.37 9.33
N PRO A 264 -21.47 4.39 9.86
CA PRO A 264 -21.98 5.49 10.68
C PRO A 264 -21.12 5.81 11.91
N GLU A 265 -21.32 6.99 12.49
CA GLU A 265 -20.55 7.40 13.67
C GLU A 265 -20.85 6.54 14.91
N SER A 266 -22.12 6.19 15.12
CA SER A 266 -22.61 5.33 16.19
C SER A 266 -23.19 4.03 15.65
N SER A 267 -23.14 2.97 16.46
CA SER A 267 -23.78 1.69 16.12
C SER A 267 -25.30 1.86 16.00
N PRO A 268 -25.98 1.21 15.04
CA PRO A 268 -27.44 1.25 14.92
C PRO A 268 -28.16 0.97 16.24
N ASN A 269 -29.18 1.76 16.56
CA ASN A 269 -29.98 1.54 17.77
C ASN A 269 -31.16 0.61 17.46
N PHE A 270 -30.99 -0.67 17.79
CA PHE A 270 -32.02 -1.70 17.58
C PHE A 270 -33.28 -1.54 18.46
N LYS A 271 -33.39 -0.48 19.28
CA LYS A 271 -34.61 -0.13 20.01
C LYS A 271 -35.59 0.72 19.19
N SER A 272 -35.11 1.43 18.17
CA SER A 272 -35.89 2.39 17.40
C SER A 272 -36.28 1.79 16.05
N GLN A 273 -37.57 1.53 15.83
CA GLN A 273 -38.08 1.07 14.53
C GLN A 273 -37.86 2.13 13.43
N ASN A 274 -37.77 3.41 13.80
CA ASN A 274 -37.44 4.51 12.89
C ASN A 274 -36.01 4.41 12.32
N ASP A 275 -35.08 3.78 13.05
CA ASP A 275 -33.68 3.61 12.64
C ASP A 275 -33.53 2.48 11.59
N PHE A 276 -34.50 1.56 11.52
CA PHE A 276 -34.53 0.54 10.46
C PHE A 276 -34.95 1.15 9.12
N THR A 277 -35.98 2.01 9.13
CA THR A 277 -36.47 2.70 7.93
C THR A 277 -35.48 3.71 7.34
N SER A 278 -34.52 4.21 8.14
CA SER A 278 -33.47 5.13 7.70
C SER A 278 -32.15 4.45 7.33
N TYR A 279 -32.04 3.13 7.51
CA TYR A 279 -30.80 2.40 7.25
C TYR A 279 -30.51 2.29 5.75
N VAL A 280 -29.36 2.83 5.32
CA VAL A 280 -28.83 2.70 3.96
C VAL A 280 -27.62 1.77 3.99
N PRO A 281 -27.60 0.68 3.19
CA PRO A 281 -26.49 -0.26 3.14
C PRO A 281 -25.20 0.42 2.67
N PRO A 282 -24.06 0.23 3.37
CA PRO A 282 -22.78 0.76 2.90
C PRO A 282 -22.37 0.09 1.59
N VAL A 283 -22.01 0.90 0.59
CA VAL A 283 -21.69 0.41 -0.77
C VAL A 283 -20.18 0.17 -0.90
N VAL A 284 -19.81 -1.07 -1.23
CA VAL A 284 -18.46 -1.44 -1.67
C VAL A 284 -18.46 -1.53 -3.19
N HIS A 285 -17.60 -0.74 -3.85
CA HIS A 285 -17.41 -0.82 -5.30
C HIS A 285 -15.97 -1.18 -5.65
N VAL A 286 -15.78 -2.26 -6.41
CA VAL A 286 -14.50 -2.64 -7.01
C VAL A 286 -14.58 -2.32 -8.51
N PRO A 287 -13.72 -1.44 -9.05
CA PRO A 287 -13.69 -1.15 -10.48
C PRO A 287 -13.52 -2.43 -11.31
N GLN A 288 -14.42 -2.68 -12.27
CA GLN A 288 -14.30 -3.82 -13.18
C GLN A 288 -13.21 -3.51 -14.22
N GLU A 289 -12.16 -4.35 -14.29
CA GLU A 289 -11.17 -4.28 -15.36
C GLU A 289 -11.83 -4.61 -16.72
N PRO A 290 -11.48 -3.90 -17.82
CA PRO A 290 -12.06 -4.11 -19.14
C PRO A 290 -11.84 -5.54 -19.62
N ASP A 291 -12.90 -6.13 -20.18
CA ASP A 291 -12.86 -7.49 -20.67
C ASP A 291 -11.81 -7.64 -21.78
N PRO A 292 -10.95 -8.68 -21.73
CA PRO A 292 -10.14 -9.02 -22.89
C PRO A 292 -11.07 -9.46 -24.02
N VAL A 293 -10.80 -8.98 -25.23
CA VAL A 293 -11.47 -9.41 -26.46
C VAL A 293 -11.31 -10.93 -26.60
N VAL A 294 -12.36 -11.67 -26.25
CA VAL A 294 -12.49 -13.08 -26.58
C VAL A 294 -13.28 -13.10 -27.88
N GLU A 295 -12.65 -13.56 -28.95
CA GLU A 295 -13.28 -13.74 -30.26
C GLU A 295 -14.54 -14.63 -30.14
N ASP A 296 -15.64 -14.06 -30.61
CA ASP A 296 -16.81 -14.67 -31.24
C ASP A 296 -17.59 -15.75 -30.47
N LEU A 297 -18.72 -15.33 -29.88
CA LEU A 297 -19.93 -16.15 -29.78
C LEU A 297 -21.16 -15.24 -29.95
N VAL A 298 -21.70 -15.25 -31.17
CA VAL A 298 -23.02 -14.72 -31.53
C VAL A 298 -24.12 -15.58 -30.91
N ASP A 299 -24.94 -14.99 -30.04
CA ASP A 299 -26.21 -15.56 -29.61
C ASP A 299 -27.32 -15.19 -30.61
N THR A 300 -27.74 -16.17 -31.39
CA THR A 300 -28.97 -16.15 -32.18
C THR A 300 -30.15 -16.61 -31.34
N ASN A 301 -31.19 -15.78 -31.18
CA ASN A 301 -32.56 -16.26 -30.99
C ASN A 301 -33.62 -15.25 -31.46
N ASN A 302 -34.14 -15.58 -32.65
CA ASN A 302 -35.50 -15.46 -33.19
C ASN A 302 -36.37 -14.19 -33.07
N VAL A 303 -36.51 -13.52 -34.23
CA VAL A 303 -37.73 -13.30 -35.06
C VAL A 303 -39.10 -13.22 -34.35
N GLU A 304 -39.85 -12.11 -34.51
CA GLU A 304 -41.07 -12.04 -35.35
C GLU A 304 -41.82 -10.69 -35.33
N ALA A 305 -42.15 -10.23 -36.56
CA ALA A 305 -43.23 -9.33 -37.03
C ALA A 305 -43.23 -7.86 -36.53
N GLU A 306 -43.47 -6.80 -37.32
CA GLU A 306 -44.40 -6.56 -38.45
C GLU A 306 -43.81 -5.39 -39.29
N ALA A 307 -43.52 -5.52 -40.59
CA ALA A 307 -44.41 -5.44 -41.75
C ALA A 307 -44.78 -4.01 -42.25
N TYR A 308 -44.15 -3.66 -43.39
CA TYR A 308 -44.73 -3.03 -44.58
C TYR A 308 -45.43 -1.65 -44.50
N SER A 309 -44.71 -0.60 -44.94
CA SER A 309 -45.25 0.40 -45.91
C SER A 309 -44.17 1.33 -46.49
N GLN A 310 -43.13 0.80 -47.14
CA GLN A 310 -42.21 1.61 -47.99
C GLN A 310 -41.88 0.92 -49.34
N ALA A 311 -42.75 0.00 -49.78
CA ALA A 311 -42.52 -0.93 -50.90
C ALA A 311 -42.59 -0.30 -52.32
N GLN A 312 -42.68 1.02 -52.47
CA GLN A 312 -42.78 1.65 -53.80
C GLN A 312 -41.57 2.48 -54.23
N GLN A 313 -40.60 2.74 -53.34
CA GLN A 313 -39.31 3.34 -53.72
C GLN A 313 -38.19 2.31 -53.92
N GLN A 314 -38.40 1.04 -53.53
CA GLN A 314 -37.40 -0.01 -53.58
C GLN A 314 -37.23 -0.67 -54.97
N LEU A 315 -38.21 -0.58 -55.89
CA LEU A 315 -38.18 -1.39 -57.12
C LEU A 315 -37.05 -1.00 -58.10
N SER A 316 -36.73 0.30 -58.21
CA SER A 316 -35.66 0.78 -59.11
C SER A 316 -34.25 0.61 -58.55
N VAL A 317 -34.12 0.52 -57.22
CA VAL A 317 -32.84 0.24 -56.53
C VAL A 317 -32.60 -1.28 -56.47
N LEU A 318 -33.67 -2.08 -56.40
CA LEU A 318 -33.61 -3.55 -56.41
C LEU A 318 -33.08 -4.10 -57.73
N GLU A 319 -33.40 -3.55 -58.90
CA GLU A 319 -32.87 -4.09 -60.17
C GLU A 319 -31.33 -3.95 -60.29
N GLY A 320 -30.76 -2.84 -59.79
CA GLY A 320 -29.30 -2.67 -59.74
C GLY A 320 -28.63 -3.56 -58.69
N ILE A 321 -29.26 -3.70 -57.51
CA ILE A 321 -28.77 -4.56 -56.43
C ILE A 321 -28.90 -6.05 -56.80
N ILE A 322 -29.94 -6.45 -57.54
CA ILE A 322 -30.12 -7.85 -57.98
C ILE A 322 -28.96 -8.27 -58.89
N SER A 323 -28.50 -7.41 -59.81
CA SER A 323 -27.39 -7.74 -60.69
C SER A 323 -26.04 -7.84 -59.95
N GLU A 324 -25.78 -6.96 -58.96
CA GLU A 324 -24.61 -7.10 -58.07
C GLU A 324 -24.71 -8.29 -57.12
N LYS A 325 -25.93 -8.62 -56.65
CA LYS A 325 -26.19 -9.79 -55.82
C LYS A 325 -26.10 -11.08 -56.61
N GLU A 326 -26.49 -11.13 -57.88
CA GLU A 326 -26.34 -12.29 -58.76
C GLU A 326 -24.86 -12.57 -59.04
N ALA A 327 -24.05 -11.53 -59.32
CA ALA A 327 -22.60 -11.65 -59.44
C ALA A 327 -21.93 -12.09 -58.11
N GLY A 328 -22.38 -11.53 -56.98
CA GLY A 328 -21.92 -11.93 -55.65
C GLY A 328 -22.36 -13.35 -55.25
N ILE A 329 -23.53 -13.80 -55.69
CA ILE A 329 -24.03 -15.17 -55.51
C ILE A 329 -23.23 -16.14 -56.37
N GLU A 330 -22.86 -15.79 -57.61
CA GLU A 330 -21.96 -16.61 -58.42
C GLU A 330 -20.58 -16.76 -57.77
N GLU A 331 -20.00 -15.67 -57.27
CA GLU A 331 -18.71 -15.69 -56.56
C GLU A 331 -18.78 -16.48 -55.24
N LEU A 332 -19.86 -16.32 -54.47
CA LEU A 332 -20.10 -17.10 -53.24
C LEU A 332 -20.40 -18.57 -53.55
N SER A 333 -21.07 -18.89 -54.66
CA SER A 333 -21.29 -20.27 -55.09
C SER A 333 -19.98 -20.93 -55.51
N PHE A 334 -19.11 -20.20 -56.20
CA PHE A 334 -17.77 -20.68 -56.57
C PHE A 334 -16.90 -20.90 -55.33
N LYS A 335 -16.95 -19.98 -54.36
CA LYS A 335 -16.27 -20.15 -53.07
C LYS A 335 -16.86 -21.28 -52.25
N LEU A 336 -18.19 -21.48 -52.25
CA LEU A 336 -18.83 -22.62 -51.58
C LEU A 336 -18.40 -23.94 -52.21
N VAL A 337 -18.39 -24.05 -53.55
CA VAL A 337 -17.93 -25.26 -54.25
C VAL A 337 -16.43 -25.50 -53.97
N ALA A 338 -15.61 -24.45 -53.94
CA ALA A 338 -14.18 -24.57 -53.61
C ALA A 338 -13.96 -24.97 -52.13
N LEU A 339 -14.72 -24.40 -51.19
CA LEU A 339 -14.67 -24.78 -49.78
C LEU A 339 -15.18 -26.20 -49.57
N GLN A 340 -16.20 -26.62 -50.29
CA GLN A 340 -16.76 -27.96 -50.20
C GLN A 340 -15.77 -28.98 -50.75
N LYS A 341 -15.10 -28.68 -51.88
CA LYS A 341 -14.00 -29.49 -52.38
C LYS A 341 -12.83 -29.57 -51.39
N ASN A 342 -12.45 -28.46 -50.77
CA ASN A 342 -11.40 -28.45 -49.74
C ASN A 342 -11.83 -29.23 -48.49
N PHE A 343 -13.12 -29.21 -48.15
CA PHE A 343 -13.68 -29.97 -47.04
C PHE A 343 -13.65 -31.47 -47.35
N ASP A 344 -14.03 -31.87 -48.55
CA ASP A 344 -13.98 -33.26 -49.02
C ASP A 344 -12.53 -33.80 -49.06
N GLU A 345 -11.58 -33.00 -49.57
CA GLU A 345 -10.14 -33.35 -49.56
C GLU A 345 -9.58 -33.47 -48.13
N LEU A 346 -10.03 -32.59 -47.22
CA LEU A 346 -9.62 -32.63 -45.83
C LEU A 346 -10.26 -33.81 -45.07
N GLU A 347 -11.51 -34.15 -45.37
CA GLU A 347 -12.21 -35.31 -44.83
C GLU A 347 -11.54 -36.61 -45.30
N GLU A 348 -11.13 -36.69 -46.56
CA GLU A 348 -10.40 -37.84 -47.10
C GLU A 348 -9.01 -37.99 -46.48
N SER A 349 -8.32 -36.87 -46.22
CA SER A 349 -7.05 -36.84 -45.48
C SER A 349 -7.22 -37.32 -44.03
N TYR A 350 -8.23 -36.82 -43.31
CA TYR A 350 -8.52 -37.28 -41.95
C TYR A 350 -8.93 -38.75 -41.90
N ARG A 351 -9.68 -39.24 -42.91
CA ARG A 351 -10.02 -40.67 -43.02
C ARG A 351 -8.76 -41.52 -43.16
N HIS A 352 -7.81 -41.08 -43.97
CA HIS A 352 -6.52 -41.77 -44.13
C HIS A 352 -5.69 -41.78 -42.84
N ASP A 353 -5.60 -40.63 -42.16
CA ASP A 353 -4.89 -40.53 -40.86
C ASP A 353 -5.52 -41.42 -39.78
N VAL A 354 -6.85 -41.51 -39.74
CA VAL A 354 -7.58 -42.40 -38.82
C VAL A 354 -7.30 -43.87 -39.14
N GLU A 355 -7.29 -44.26 -40.42
CA GLU A 355 -6.95 -45.62 -40.83
C GLU A 355 -5.51 -45.99 -40.44
N ASP A 356 -4.55 -45.06 -40.60
CA ASP A 356 -3.16 -45.30 -40.24
C ASP A 356 -2.95 -45.34 -38.72
N LEU A 357 -3.66 -44.51 -37.96
CA LEU A 357 -3.69 -44.60 -36.50
C LEU A 357 -4.35 -45.89 -36.01
N GLN A 358 -5.36 -46.40 -36.71
CA GLN A 358 -5.96 -47.70 -36.42
C GLN A 358 -4.99 -48.84 -36.71
N LYS A 359 -4.30 -48.83 -37.86
CA LYS A 359 -3.24 -49.81 -38.18
C LYS A 359 -2.13 -49.79 -37.12
N ASN A 360 -1.65 -48.62 -36.74
CA ASN A 360 -0.62 -48.48 -35.72
C ASN A 360 -1.09 -48.98 -34.35
N ASN A 361 -2.33 -48.70 -33.95
CA ASN A 361 -2.90 -49.26 -32.73
C ASN A 361 -3.02 -50.79 -32.78
N THR A 362 -3.36 -51.37 -33.93
CA THR A 362 -3.39 -52.85 -34.05
C THR A 362 -2.00 -53.47 -33.95
N ILE A 363 -0.97 -52.83 -34.51
CA ILE A 363 0.42 -53.28 -34.38
C ILE A 363 0.86 -53.19 -32.91
N LEU A 364 0.64 -52.06 -32.26
CA LEU A 364 0.95 -51.87 -30.84
C LEU A 364 0.17 -52.81 -29.92
N ALA A 365 -1.08 -53.13 -30.24
CA ALA A 365 -1.87 -54.10 -29.50
C ALA A 365 -1.31 -55.52 -29.63
N ASN A 366 -0.83 -55.89 -30.83
CA ASN A 366 -0.16 -57.17 -31.07
C ASN A 366 1.20 -57.24 -30.34
N ASP A 367 2.00 -56.17 -30.37
CA ASP A 367 3.27 -56.10 -29.64
C ASP A 367 3.05 -56.20 -28.11
N LEU A 368 2.00 -55.56 -27.60
CA LEU A 368 1.62 -55.64 -26.19
C LEU A 368 1.17 -57.06 -25.82
N ALA A 369 0.44 -57.75 -26.70
CA ALA A 369 0.05 -59.14 -26.50
C ALA A 369 1.27 -60.07 -26.47
N LEU A 370 2.20 -59.89 -27.41
CA LEU A 370 3.43 -60.67 -27.51
C LEU A 370 4.35 -60.45 -26.31
N SER A 371 4.44 -59.20 -25.82
CA SER A 371 5.20 -58.87 -24.61
C SER A 371 4.55 -59.47 -23.34
N ARG A 372 3.22 -59.48 -23.25
CA ARG A 372 2.49 -60.15 -22.15
C ARG A 372 2.72 -61.65 -22.14
N GLU A 373 2.73 -62.29 -23.31
CA GLU A 373 3.04 -63.71 -23.46
C GLU A 373 4.48 -64.01 -23.04
N MET A 374 5.44 -63.17 -23.44
CA MET A 374 6.84 -63.30 -23.03
C MET A 374 7.03 -63.16 -21.51
N CYS A 375 6.30 -62.24 -20.87
CA CYS A 375 6.27 -62.12 -19.41
C CYS A 375 5.61 -63.33 -18.73
N ALA A 376 4.54 -63.88 -19.30
CA ALA A 376 3.90 -65.08 -18.77
C ALA A 376 4.83 -66.29 -18.86
N ASN A 377 5.55 -66.46 -19.98
CA ASN A 377 6.55 -67.52 -20.16
C ASN A 377 7.73 -67.39 -19.19
N MET A 378 8.25 -66.18 -18.97
CA MET A 378 9.29 -65.96 -17.95
C MET A 378 8.79 -66.23 -16.53
N ARG A 379 7.52 -65.91 -16.22
CA ARG A 379 6.93 -66.24 -14.91
C ARG A 379 6.81 -67.74 -14.72
N MET A 380 6.32 -68.49 -15.72
CA MET A 380 6.26 -69.95 -15.64
C MET A 380 7.65 -70.57 -15.50
N GLN A 381 8.66 -70.05 -16.19
CA GLN A 381 10.05 -70.50 -16.02
C GLN A 381 10.58 -70.22 -14.62
N ASN A 382 10.25 -69.07 -14.03
CA ASN A 382 10.61 -68.75 -12.66
C ASN A 382 9.91 -69.68 -11.67
N ASP A 383 8.61 -69.93 -11.83
CA ASP A 383 7.85 -70.83 -10.96
C ASP A 383 8.38 -72.28 -11.08
N GLU A 384 8.83 -72.70 -12.27
CA GLU A 384 9.45 -74.00 -12.51
C GLU A 384 10.85 -74.11 -11.88
N LEU A 385 11.67 -73.06 -11.96
CA LEU A 385 12.96 -72.98 -11.27
C LEU A 385 12.80 -72.94 -9.74
N GLU A 386 11.77 -72.25 -9.24
CA GLU A 386 11.46 -72.16 -7.82
C GLU A 386 10.96 -73.51 -7.27
N LEU A 387 10.20 -74.26 -8.06
CA LEU A 387 9.84 -75.65 -7.77
C LEU A 387 11.08 -76.57 -7.74
N GLN A 388 12.02 -76.39 -8.69
CA GLN A 388 13.29 -77.15 -8.72
C GLN A 388 14.20 -76.84 -7.52
N ILE A 389 14.22 -75.59 -7.04
CA ILE A 389 14.95 -75.19 -5.82
C ILE A 389 14.31 -75.84 -4.58
N ASN A 390 12.99 -75.84 -4.49
CA ASN A 390 12.26 -76.44 -3.36
C ASN A 390 12.34 -77.98 -3.31
N GLN A 391 12.52 -78.64 -4.46
CA GLN A 391 12.64 -80.10 -4.53
C GLN A 391 14.07 -80.61 -4.21
N ASN A 392 15.08 -79.74 -4.13
CA ASN A 392 16.47 -80.13 -3.97
C ASN A 392 17.11 -79.50 -2.72
N PRO A 393 17.04 -80.15 -1.53
CA PRO A 393 17.41 -79.54 -0.25
C PRO A 393 18.89 -79.13 -0.15
N ILE A 394 19.75 -79.66 -1.01
CA ILE A 394 21.19 -79.31 -1.07
C ILE A 394 21.41 -77.91 -1.68
N LEU A 395 20.58 -77.48 -2.63
CA LEU A 395 20.68 -76.16 -3.27
C LEU A 395 20.13 -75.06 -2.36
N MET A 396 19.07 -75.34 -1.61
CA MET A 396 18.50 -74.42 -0.62
C MET A 396 19.49 -74.14 0.53
N GLN A 397 20.22 -75.15 1.02
CA GLN A 397 21.26 -74.96 2.03
C GLN A 397 22.42 -74.08 1.52
N LYS A 398 22.84 -74.28 0.26
CA LYS A 398 23.91 -73.48 -0.37
C LYS A 398 23.49 -72.03 -0.61
N ALA A 399 22.23 -71.78 -0.96
CA ALA A 399 21.69 -70.43 -1.14
C ALA A 399 21.66 -69.66 0.20
N ILE A 400 21.27 -70.31 1.30
CA ILE A 400 21.27 -69.72 2.63
C ILE A 400 22.70 -69.41 3.11
N GLU A 401 23.67 -70.30 2.84
CA GLU A 401 25.08 -70.06 3.18
C GLU A 401 25.72 -68.91 2.37
N GLU A 402 25.38 -68.79 1.08
CA GLU A 402 25.81 -67.64 0.26
C GLU A 402 25.14 -66.34 0.69
N GLU A 403 23.86 -66.38 1.07
CA GLU A 403 23.13 -65.23 1.58
C GLU A 403 23.71 -64.73 2.92
N GLU A 404 24.05 -65.64 3.85
CA GLU A 404 24.76 -65.27 5.09
C GLU A 404 26.14 -64.68 4.83
N LYS A 405 26.90 -65.21 3.87
CA LYS A 405 28.19 -64.62 3.45
C LYS A 405 28.01 -63.23 2.87
N HIS A 406 27.00 -63.03 2.02
CA HIS A 406 26.70 -61.72 1.45
C HIS A 406 26.26 -60.73 2.52
N LYS A 407 25.52 -61.18 3.53
CA LYS A 407 25.09 -60.36 4.67
C LYS A 407 26.27 -59.93 5.54
N GLN A 408 27.20 -60.85 5.84
CA GLN A 408 28.43 -60.52 6.57
C GLN A 408 29.37 -59.60 5.76
N SER A 409 29.44 -59.76 4.43
CA SER A 409 30.20 -58.87 3.55
C SER A 409 29.58 -57.46 3.49
N SER A 410 28.25 -57.38 3.44
CA SER A 410 27.48 -56.13 3.47
C SER A 410 27.65 -55.38 4.80
N GLU A 411 27.66 -56.09 5.94
CA GLU A 411 27.95 -55.48 7.24
C GLU A 411 29.38 -54.95 7.35
N LYS A 412 30.36 -55.68 6.80
CA LYS A 412 31.76 -55.21 6.72
C LYS A 412 31.87 -53.97 5.81
N PHE A 413 31.18 -53.97 4.67
CA PHE A 413 31.12 -52.82 3.77
C PHE A 413 30.43 -51.61 4.42
N ASN A 414 29.35 -51.82 5.17
CA ASN A 414 28.67 -50.74 5.89
C ASN A 414 29.56 -50.17 7.01
N LYS A 415 30.27 -51.01 7.78
CA LYS A 415 31.26 -50.53 8.76
C LYS A 415 32.40 -49.75 8.10
N LEU A 416 32.89 -50.23 6.95
CA LEU A 416 33.92 -49.54 6.17
C LEU A 416 33.40 -48.21 5.60
N LYS A 417 32.13 -48.16 5.17
CA LYS A 417 31.45 -46.93 4.74
C LYS A 417 31.30 -45.95 5.90
N THR A 418 30.96 -46.40 7.11
CA THR A 418 30.92 -45.55 8.31
C THR A 418 32.31 -45.02 8.65
N LEU A 419 33.35 -45.86 8.53
CA LEU A 419 34.74 -45.46 8.74
C LEU A 419 35.20 -44.44 7.68
N TYR A 420 34.88 -44.67 6.39
CA TYR A 420 35.15 -43.73 5.31
C TYR A 420 34.39 -42.41 5.50
N THR A 421 33.16 -42.46 6.02
CA THR A 421 32.38 -41.26 6.31
C THR A 421 33.03 -40.48 7.47
N LYS A 422 33.47 -41.18 8.52
CA LYS A 422 34.24 -40.55 9.63
C LYS A 422 35.56 -39.95 9.15
N ILE A 423 36.35 -40.68 8.36
CA ILE A 423 37.62 -40.19 7.80
C ILE A 423 37.37 -39.01 6.84
N ARG A 424 36.29 -39.06 6.05
CA ARG A 424 35.91 -37.96 5.17
C ARG A 424 35.48 -36.74 5.98
N ASP A 425 34.72 -36.92 7.05
CA ASP A 425 34.26 -35.83 7.89
C ASP A 425 35.42 -35.23 8.72
N GLU A 426 36.35 -36.06 9.20
CA GLU A 426 37.64 -35.62 9.76
C GLU A 426 38.50 -34.91 8.70
N HIS A 427 38.54 -35.39 7.46
CA HIS A 427 39.25 -34.73 6.37
C HIS A 427 38.59 -33.39 5.99
N ILE A 428 37.26 -33.31 6.02
CA ILE A 428 36.51 -32.05 5.83
C ILE A 428 36.78 -31.09 6.99
N GLN A 429 36.88 -31.59 8.22
CA GLN A 429 37.20 -30.81 9.40
C GLN A 429 38.64 -30.30 9.35
N LEU A 430 39.60 -31.15 8.99
CA LEU A 430 40.99 -30.77 8.74
C LEU A 430 41.12 -29.81 7.55
N LEU A 431 40.30 -29.93 6.51
CA LEU A 431 40.24 -28.96 5.40
C LEU A 431 39.62 -27.62 5.82
N ARG A 432 38.68 -27.62 6.77
CA ARG A 432 38.12 -26.40 7.36
C ARG A 432 39.14 -25.73 8.27
N GLU A 433 39.83 -26.49 9.12
CA GLU A 433 40.95 -26.01 9.94
C GLU A 433 42.11 -25.52 9.06
N GLN A 434 42.48 -26.26 8.02
CA GLN A 434 43.48 -25.82 7.03
C GLN A 434 42.99 -24.59 6.24
N SER A 435 41.69 -24.44 5.99
CA SER A 435 41.10 -23.23 5.40
C SER A 435 41.10 -22.05 6.38
N GLU A 436 40.92 -22.27 7.68
CA GLU A 436 40.97 -21.24 8.71
C GLU A 436 42.42 -20.82 8.98
N SER A 437 43.34 -21.77 9.09
CA SER A 437 44.78 -21.53 9.10
C SER A 437 45.25 -20.85 7.81
N ASN A 438 44.74 -21.22 6.63
CA ASN A 438 45.03 -20.49 5.39
C ASN A 438 44.35 -19.12 5.33
N LYS A 439 43.22 -18.88 6.00
CA LYS A 439 42.62 -17.55 6.14
C LYS A 439 43.47 -16.67 7.06
N SER A 440 43.98 -17.22 8.17
CA SER A 440 44.94 -16.52 9.04
C SER A 440 46.26 -16.26 8.31
N LEU A 441 46.84 -17.27 7.64
CA LEU A 441 48.06 -17.14 6.84
C LEU A 441 47.88 -16.19 5.65
N ASN A 442 46.70 -16.14 5.02
CA ASN A 442 46.42 -15.16 3.97
C ASN A 442 46.18 -13.76 4.52
N LYS A 443 45.60 -13.60 5.71
CA LYS A 443 45.55 -12.30 6.41
C LYS A 443 46.96 -11.82 6.75
N GLU A 444 47.82 -12.73 7.23
CA GLU A 444 49.22 -12.47 7.56
C GLU A 444 50.09 -12.23 6.31
N LYS A 445 49.80 -12.91 5.19
CA LYS A 445 50.38 -12.61 3.87
C LYS A 445 49.84 -11.32 3.27
N GLN A 446 48.58 -10.96 3.51
CA GLN A 446 48.02 -9.66 3.10
C GLN A 446 48.70 -8.53 3.87
N THR A 447 48.84 -8.64 5.20
CA THR A 447 49.58 -7.65 5.99
C THR A 447 51.06 -7.60 5.61
N ASN A 448 51.71 -8.74 5.33
CA ASN A 448 53.08 -8.75 4.81
C ASN A 448 53.19 -8.15 3.40
N SER A 449 52.21 -8.39 2.51
CA SER A 449 52.19 -7.79 1.16
C SER A 449 51.91 -6.30 1.20
N GLN A 450 51.11 -5.84 2.18
CA GLN A 450 50.76 -4.45 2.40
C GLN A 450 51.96 -3.70 3.01
N LEU A 451 52.68 -4.32 3.95
CA LEU A 451 53.98 -3.85 4.44
C LEU A 451 55.03 -3.84 3.33
N LEU A 452 55.06 -4.84 2.43
CA LEU A 452 55.96 -4.91 1.27
C LEU A 452 55.63 -3.85 0.20
N LEU A 453 54.35 -3.51 0.04
CA LEU A 453 53.88 -2.42 -0.81
C LEU A 453 54.20 -1.05 -0.18
N GLU A 454 54.10 -0.89 1.13
CA GLU A 454 54.61 0.29 1.85
C GLU A 454 56.13 0.40 1.76
N THR A 455 56.88 -0.71 1.88
CA THR A 455 58.34 -0.69 1.68
C THR A 455 58.68 -0.35 0.24
N LYS A 456 57.94 -0.84 -0.76
CA LYS A 456 58.12 -0.47 -2.18
C LYS A 456 57.69 0.96 -2.49
N ALA A 457 56.66 1.50 -1.83
CA ALA A 457 56.24 2.90 -1.95
C ALA A 457 57.30 3.84 -1.37
N LEU A 458 57.84 3.51 -0.19
CA LEU A 458 58.98 4.20 0.42
C LEU A 458 60.27 4.04 -0.42
N THR A 459 60.49 2.88 -1.04
CA THR A 459 61.62 2.65 -1.97
C THR A 459 61.47 3.46 -3.27
N ASN A 460 60.25 3.67 -3.75
CA ASN A 460 59.97 4.52 -4.92
C ASN A 460 60.06 6.02 -4.58
N GLU A 461 59.71 6.45 -3.37
CA GLU A 461 60.03 7.80 -2.88
C GLU A 461 61.56 8.02 -2.77
N ILE A 462 62.30 7.03 -2.30
CA ILE A 462 63.78 7.04 -2.30
C ILE A 462 64.33 7.10 -3.74
N SER A 463 63.68 6.45 -4.72
CA SER A 463 64.08 6.52 -6.14
C SER A 463 63.84 7.89 -6.78
N LYS A 464 62.78 8.62 -6.37
CA LYS A 464 62.54 10.02 -6.77
C LYS A 464 63.56 10.98 -6.17
N ILE A 465 64.01 10.73 -4.94
CA ILE A 465 65.12 11.49 -4.31
C ILE A 465 66.46 11.20 -5.02
N LYS A 466 66.63 9.98 -5.56
CA LYS A 466 67.83 9.55 -6.30
C LYS A 466 68.02 10.27 -7.64
N GLY A 467 66.95 10.63 -8.34
CA GLY A 467 67.00 11.42 -9.59
C GLY A 467 67.39 12.89 -9.39
N ASN A 468 67.13 13.46 -8.21
CA ASN A 468 67.57 14.82 -7.85
C ASN A 468 69.00 14.86 -7.29
N PHE A 469 69.69 13.72 -7.18
CA PHE A 469 71.05 13.61 -6.64
C PHE A 469 72.15 13.72 -7.72
N GLU A 470 71.82 13.47 -8.98
CA GLU A 470 72.79 13.51 -10.10
C GLU A 470 73.27 14.94 -10.44
N GLU A 471 72.58 15.99 -9.98
CA GLU A 471 73.08 17.38 -10.02
C GLU A 471 73.96 17.76 -8.80
N LYS A 472 73.93 17.00 -7.70
CA LYS A 472 74.69 17.27 -6.46
C LYS A 472 76.07 16.58 -6.38
N ASP A 473 76.37 15.66 -7.29
CA ASP A 473 77.62 14.87 -7.27
C ASP A 473 78.90 15.66 -7.60
N LYS A 474 78.80 16.91 -8.07
CA LYS A 474 79.96 17.80 -8.21
C LYS A 474 80.35 18.54 -6.93
N ALA A 475 79.48 18.57 -5.90
CA ALA A 475 79.73 19.30 -4.65
C ALA A 475 80.27 18.40 -3.50
N ASN A 476 80.20 17.07 -3.63
CA ASN A 476 80.42 16.15 -2.51
C ASN A 476 81.85 15.61 -2.34
N LEU A 477 82.77 15.90 -3.27
CA LEU A 477 84.17 15.46 -3.14
C LEU A 477 84.93 16.14 -1.97
N ALA A 478 84.41 17.27 -1.47
CA ALA A 478 85.00 18.01 -0.35
C ALA A 478 84.53 17.55 1.04
N LEU A 479 83.36 16.89 1.14
CA LEU A 479 82.78 16.44 2.43
C LEU A 479 83.30 15.06 2.89
N GLN A 480 83.91 14.28 1.99
CA GLN A 480 84.39 12.93 2.29
C GLN A 480 85.53 12.90 3.33
N LYS A 481 86.24 14.02 3.55
CA LYS A 481 87.28 14.13 4.58
C LYS A 481 86.76 14.44 5.98
N GLN A 482 85.52 14.92 6.11
CA GLN A 482 84.90 15.27 7.40
C GLN A 482 84.15 14.10 8.03
N LEU A 483 83.88 13.04 7.26
CA LEU A 483 83.11 11.88 7.71
C LEU A 483 83.95 10.90 8.55
N ASP A 484 85.26 10.82 8.32
CA ASP A 484 86.16 9.91 9.05
C ASP A 484 86.32 10.32 10.54
N GLU A 485 86.17 11.61 10.88
CA GLU A 485 86.14 12.09 12.28
C GLU A 485 84.80 11.84 13.01
N GLN A 486 83.70 11.62 12.28
CA GLN A 486 82.37 11.40 12.87
C GLN A 486 82.13 9.93 13.25
N VAL A 487 82.84 9.00 12.61
CA VAL A 487 82.74 7.55 12.91
C VAL A 487 83.28 7.23 14.32
N GLU A 488 84.29 7.96 14.79
CA GLU A 488 84.86 7.77 16.12
C GLU A 488 83.94 8.28 17.26
N LYS A 489 83.13 9.32 16.98
CA LYS A 489 82.10 9.84 17.90
C LYS A 489 80.86 8.92 18.00
N MET A 490 80.59 8.14 16.96
CA MET A 490 79.45 7.21 16.92
C MET A 490 79.60 6.02 17.88
N SER A 491 80.84 5.56 18.19
CA SER A 491 81.04 4.46 19.15
C SER A 491 80.81 4.88 20.61
N GLN A 492 81.03 6.17 20.93
CA GLN A 492 80.75 6.73 22.25
C GLN A 492 79.24 6.94 22.49
N LEU A 493 78.46 7.16 21.43
CA LEU A 493 76.99 7.30 21.49
C LEU A 493 76.26 5.95 21.68
N GLU A 494 76.85 4.84 21.23
CA GLU A 494 76.26 3.50 21.42
C GLU A 494 76.33 3.01 22.88
N ALA A 495 77.34 3.43 23.64
CA ALA A 495 77.42 3.17 25.08
C ALA A 495 76.36 3.93 25.88
N ILE A 496 76.12 5.21 25.56
CA ILE A 496 75.08 6.05 26.19
C ILE A 496 73.66 5.54 25.85
N LYS A 497 73.47 5.00 24.64
CA LYS A 497 72.19 4.42 24.21
C LYS A 497 71.80 3.17 25.00
N SER A 498 72.78 2.38 25.46
CA SER A 498 72.52 1.22 26.32
C SER A 498 72.08 1.63 27.72
N GLU A 499 72.65 2.71 28.27
CA GLU A 499 72.32 3.24 29.61
C GLU A 499 70.95 3.94 29.64
N ILE A 500 70.53 4.57 28.53
CA ILE A 500 69.18 5.15 28.36
C ILE A 500 68.11 4.07 28.23
N LYS A 501 68.44 2.91 27.65
CA LYS A 501 67.51 1.79 27.48
C LYS A 501 67.15 1.13 28.81
N GLU A 502 68.12 1.00 29.72
CA GLU A 502 67.91 0.45 31.06
C GLU A 502 67.02 1.38 31.92
N LYS A 503 67.24 2.71 31.85
CA LYS A 503 66.37 3.71 32.49
C LYS A 503 64.96 3.77 31.91
N TYR A 504 64.80 3.46 30.62
CA TYR A 504 63.48 3.42 29.96
C TYR A 504 62.66 2.20 30.43
N ASP A 505 63.30 1.04 30.60
CA ASP A 505 62.63 -0.17 31.07
C ASP A 505 62.18 -0.05 32.54
N ASP A 506 62.89 0.72 33.37
CA ASP A 506 62.47 1.05 34.75
C ASP A 506 61.25 2.00 34.78
N VAL A 507 61.21 3.01 33.90
CA VAL A 507 60.06 3.93 33.76
C VAL A 507 58.81 3.20 33.22
N VAL A 508 59.00 2.19 32.36
CA VAL A 508 57.89 1.36 31.86
C VAL A 508 57.31 0.48 32.97
N LYS A 509 58.14 -0.04 33.88
CA LYS A 509 57.67 -0.79 35.07
C LYS A 509 56.94 0.11 36.07
N GLU A 510 57.39 1.34 36.30
CA GLU A 510 56.68 2.32 37.12
C GLU A 510 55.31 2.70 36.53
N LYS A 511 55.24 2.87 35.20
CA LYS A 511 54.00 3.17 34.48
C LYS A 511 53.01 1.99 34.48
N GLN A 512 53.51 0.74 34.45
CA GLN A 512 52.67 -0.45 34.59
C GLN A 512 52.11 -0.62 36.01
N MET A 513 52.86 -0.25 37.06
CA MET A 513 52.32 -0.20 38.42
C MET A 513 51.27 0.90 38.60
N GLN A 514 51.47 2.08 38.02
CA GLN A 514 50.44 3.14 38.03
C GLN A 514 49.17 2.74 37.27
N GLN A 515 49.29 1.98 36.18
CA GLN A 515 48.14 1.47 35.43
C GLN A 515 47.32 0.44 36.22
N LEU A 516 47.99 -0.40 37.03
CA LEU A 516 47.32 -1.34 37.95
C LEU A 516 46.58 -0.60 39.08
N ASP A 517 47.12 0.50 39.58
CA ASP A 517 46.49 1.34 40.61
C ASP A 517 45.31 2.16 40.07
N ILE A 518 45.40 2.64 38.82
CA ILE A 518 44.28 3.28 38.09
C ILE A 518 43.14 2.29 37.85
N ASN A 519 43.46 1.03 37.53
CA ASN A 519 42.45 0.01 37.35
C ASN A 519 41.78 -0.39 38.68
N SER A 520 42.52 -0.42 39.79
CA SER A 520 41.96 -0.69 41.14
C SER A 520 41.06 0.47 41.62
N THR A 521 41.43 1.71 41.32
CA THR A 521 40.62 2.90 41.63
C THR A 521 39.41 3.02 40.70
N SER A 522 39.53 2.65 39.42
CA SER A 522 38.40 2.56 38.48
C SER A 522 37.37 1.52 38.90
N GLU A 523 37.81 0.35 39.37
CA GLU A 523 36.89 -0.70 39.84
C GLU A 523 36.21 -0.30 41.16
N ASN A 524 36.91 0.41 42.05
CA ASN A 524 36.31 1.03 43.25
C ASN A 524 35.33 2.17 42.90
N LEU A 525 35.62 2.98 41.89
CA LEU A 525 34.70 4.01 41.37
C LEU A 525 33.46 3.37 40.75
N ARG A 526 33.60 2.24 40.07
CA ARG A 526 32.48 1.45 39.53
C ARG A 526 31.63 0.83 40.64
N LEU A 527 32.24 0.26 41.68
CA LEU A 527 31.55 -0.23 42.87
C LEU A 527 30.83 0.90 43.62
N ASN A 528 31.45 2.07 43.73
CA ASN A 528 30.81 3.26 44.31
C ASN A 528 29.68 3.80 43.41
N TYR A 529 29.80 3.72 42.09
CA TYR A 529 28.72 4.08 41.17
C TYR A 529 27.51 3.15 41.33
N ILE A 530 27.74 1.84 41.46
CA ILE A 530 26.69 0.87 41.76
C ILE A 530 26.09 1.14 43.15
N LYS A 531 26.91 1.51 44.15
CA LYS A 531 26.45 1.92 45.48
C LYS A 531 25.60 3.20 45.44
N ILE A 532 25.95 4.14 44.56
CA ILE A 532 25.20 5.39 44.31
C ILE A 532 23.90 5.08 43.57
N GLU A 533 23.87 4.12 42.64
CA GLU A 533 22.62 3.63 42.03
C GLU A 533 21.73 2.92 43.05
N GLU A 534 22.27 2.08 43.92
CA GLU A 534 21.52 1.45 45.02
C GLU A 534 20.99 2.50 46.01
N LEU A 535 21.80 3.51 46.35
CA LEU A 535 21.38 4.64 47.18
C LEU A 535 20.37 5.54 46.48
N ASN A 536 20.46 5.74 45.17
CA ASN A 536 19.48 6.50 44.39
C ASN A 536 18.18 5.73 44.19
N ALA A 537 18.23 4.40 44.07
CA ALA A 537 17.06 3.53 44.06
C ALA A 537 16.39 3.52 45.43
N ALA A 538 17.17 3.40 46.52
CA ALA A 538 16.66 3.56 47.88
C ALA A 538 16.15 4.98 48.15
N LEU A 539 16.81 6.01 47.61
CA LEU A 539 16.37 7.40 47.72
C LEU A 539 15.07 7.59 46.95
N ASN A 540 14.93 7.08 45.73
CA ASN A 540 13.68 7.11 44.97
C ASN A 540 12.57 6.30 45.64
N ASP A 541 12.86 5.14 46.22
CA ASP A 541 11.90 4.35 47.00
C ASP A 541 11.50 5.11 48.29
N THR A 542 12.43 5.82 48.94
CA THR A 542 12.09 6.75 50.03
C THR A 542 11.39 8.01 49.54
N LYS A 543 11.59 8.45 48.29
CA LYS A 543 10.93 9.62 47.68
C LYS A 543 9.52 9.28 47.25
N GLU A 544 9.27 8.06 46.78
CA GLU A 544 7.94 7.50 46.53
C GLU A 544 7.22 7.24 47.85
N LYS A 545 7.91 6.72 48.88
CA LYS A 545 7.35 6.62 50.23
C LYS A 545 7.08 7.99 50.85
N LEU A 546 7.96 8.98 50.66
CA LEU A 546 7.78 10.37 51.09
C LEU A 546 6.67 11.04 50.29
N SER A 547 6.53 10.78 48.99
CA SER A 547 5.43 11.28 48.16
C SER A 547 4.11 10.61 48.53
N SER A 548 4.12 9.32 48.90
CA SER A 548 2.96 8.63 49.46
C SER A 548 2.62 9.13 50.85
N ALA A 549 3.63 9.49 51.66
CA ALA A 549 3.46 10.08 52.98
C ALA A 549 3.05 11.55 52.89
N GLU A 550 3.51 12.31 51.90
CA GLU A 550 3.09 13.68 51.57
C GLU A 550 1.70 13.67 50.93
N SER A 551 1.33 12.62 50.20
CA SER A 551 -0.03 12.40 49.70
C SER A 551 -0.95 11.94 50.83
N GLN A 552 -0.49 11.12 51.78
CA GLN A 552 -1.21 10.78 53.01
C GLN A 552 -1.27 11.95 54.00
N ILE A 553 -0.24 12.81 54.06
CA ILE A 553 -0.21 14.04 54.85
C ILE A 553 -1.08 15.09 54.17
N ASN A 554 -1.09 15.24 52.84
CA ASN A 554 -2.04 16.09 52.13
C ASN A 554 -3.46 15.53 52.21
N ALA A 555 -3.65 14.21 52.21
CA ALA A 555 -4.95 13.58 52.46
C ALA A 555 -5.38 13.80 53.92
N LYS A 556 -4.46 13.70 54.89
CA LYS A 556 -4.69 14.04 56.30
C LYS A 556 -4.83 15.54 56.53
N CYS A 557 -4.19 16.41 55.76
CA CYS A 557 -4.27 17.86 55.84
C CYS A 557 -5.53 18.36 55.14
N THR A 558 -6.01 17.69 54.09
CA THR A 558 -7.34 17.90 53.49
C THR A 558 -8.43 17.29 54.36
N GLU A 559 -8.19 16.17 55.04
CA GLU A 559 -9.06 15.63 56.08
C GLU A 559 -9.06 16.54 57.32
N ILE A 560 -7.91 17.12 57.70
CA ILE A 560 -7.79 18.12 58.77
C ILE A 560 -8.42 19.45 58.32
N GLU A 561 -8.25 19.93 57.09
CA GLU A 561 -8.94 21.10 56.54
C GLU A 561 -10.43 20.86 56.39
N ASN A 562 -10.88 19.64 56.09
CA ASN A 562 -12.29 19.27 56.07
C ASN A 562 -12.82 19.11 57.50
N THR A 563 -12.02 18.66 58.47
CA THR A 563 -12.39 18.71 59.90
C THR A 563 -12.30 20.12 60.46
N ILE A 564 -11.43 21.01 59.98
CA ILE A 564 -11.36 22.42 60.36
C ILE A 564 -12.52 23.16 59.70
N LYS A 565 -12.93 22.86 58.46
CA LYS A 565 -14.17 23.35 57.86
C LYS A 565 -15.41 22.78 58.55
N ALA A 566 -15.37 21.53 59.00
CA ALA A 566 -16.44 20.93 59.80
C ALA A 566 -16.46 21.50 61.24
N HIS A 567 -15.31 21.82 61.84
CA HIS A 567 -15.17 22.49 63.14
C HIS A 567 -15.39 24.01 63.03
N GLU A 568 -15.20 24.63 61.86
CA GLU A 568 -15.63 26.01 61.55
C GLU A 568 -17.13 26.03 61.30
N GLY A 569 -17.70 24.97 60.73
CA GLY A 569 -19.14 24.71 60.68
C GLY A 569 -19.74 24.44 62.07
N GLU A 570 -19.10 23.64 62.91
CA GLU A 570 -19.48 23.40 64.32
C GLU A 570 -19.20 24.63 65.20
N LYS A 571 -18.17 25.43 64.92
CA LYS A 571 -17.90 26.73 65.54
C LYS A 571 -18.91 27.77 65.07
N ALA A 572 -19.40 27.72 63.83
CA ALA A 572 -20.51 28.55 63.35
C ALA A 572 -21.86 28.10 63.95
N LEU A 573 -22.06 26.80 64.18
CA LEU A 573 -23.23 26.25 64.88
C LEU A 573 -23.17 26.51 66.40
N LEU A 574 -21.99 26.46 67.02
CA LEU A 574 -21.75 26.82 68.43
C LEU A 574 -21.70 28.33 68.62
N LEU A 575 -21.26 29.13 67.64
CA LEU A 575 -21.41 30.59 67.64
C LEU A 575 -22.89 30.94 67.48
N SER A 576 -23.65 30.27 66.61
CA SER A 576 -25.11 30.42 66.55
C SER A 576 -25.80 29.95 67.84
N LYS A 577 -25.29 28.92 68.53
CA LYS A 577 -25.81 28.45 69.84
C LYS A 577 -25.42 29.37 71.01
N ILE A 578 -24.22 29.97 70.97
CA ILE A 578 -23.72 30.95 71.95
C ILE A 578 -24.37 32.32 71.69
N GLU A 579 -24.73 32.65 70.46
CA GLU A 579 -25.48 33.84 70.07
C GLU A 579 -26.97 33.67 70.40
N GLU A 580 -27.56 32.48 70.24
CA GLU A 580 -28.90 32.14 70.79
C GLU A 580 -28.93 32.21 72.33
N LEU A 581 -27.89 31.72 73.03
CA LEU A 581 -27.80 31.76 74.50
C LEU A 581 -27.39 33.15 75.05
N ASN A 582 -26.66 33.98 74.29
CA ASN A 582 -26.37 35.38 74.66
C ASN A 582 -27.50 36.35 74.29
N VAL A 583 -28.33 36.05 73.27
CA VAL A 583 -29.52 36.83 72.92
C VAL A 583 -30.65 36.65 73.95
N GLN A 584 -30.70 35.52 74.66
CA GLN A 584 -31.59 35.34 75.82
C GLN A 584 -31.10 36.01 77.12
N HIS A 585 -29.80 36.29 77.27
CA HIS A 585 -29.26 36.89 78.51
C HIS A 585 -28.90 38.38 78.43
N LYS A 586 -28.85 38.99 77.23
CA LYS A 586 -28.52 40.42 77.03
C LYS A 586 -29.71 41.30 76.59
N SER A 587 -30.85 40.70 76.26
CA SER A 587 -32.15 41.38 76.03
C SER A 587 -32.86 41.79 77.34
N SER A 588 -32.33 41.39 78.50
CA SER A 588 -32.98 41.60 79.80
C SER A 588 -32.42 42.76 80.64
N ASN A 589 -31.25 43.35 80.34
CA ASN A 589 -30.61 44.25 81.32
C ASN A 589 -30.10 45.62 80.86
N ASP A 590 -30.10 45.97 79.57
CA ASP A 590 -29.66 47.31 79.12
C ASP A 590 -30.76 48.15 78.41
N ALA A 591 -32.01 47.66 78.38
CA ALA A 591 -33.17 48.36 77.80
C ALA A 591 -34.03 49.13 78.84
N GLN A 592 -33.56 49.25 80.10
CA GLN A 592 -34.37 49.79 81.20
C GLN A 592 -33.90 51.13 81.80
N SER A 593 -32.83 51.75 81.31
CA SER A 593 -32.31 52.98 81.96
C SER A 593 -31.81 54.07 81.01
N ALA A 594 -32.51 54.27 79.89
CA ALA A 594 -32.41 55.49 79.08
C ALA A 594 -33.70 55.67 78.23
N GLN A 595 -34.85 55.71 78.90
CA GLN A 595 -35.48 56.96 79.31
C GLN A 595 -36.41 57.52 78.22
N LEU A 596 -37.71 57.61 78.51
CA LEU A 596 -38.23 58.78 79.26
C LEU A 596 -38.09 60.10 78.50
N LEU A 597 -37.99 60.07 77.16
CA LEU A 597 -38.02 61.27 76.31
C LEU A 597 -38.77 61.11 74.98
N GLN A 598 -39.64 60.09 74.86
CA GLN A 598 -40.58 59.96 73.73
C GLN A 598 -42.04 59.77 74.21
N SER A 599 -42.32 60.31 75.41
CA SER A 599 -43.68 60.49 75.95
C SER A 599 -44.05 61.96 76.18
N ILE A 600 -43.34 62.92 75.57
CA ILE A 600 -43.57 64.35 75.86
C ILE A 600 -43.81 65.27 74.64
N ASN A 601 -43.46 64.95 73.38
CA ASN A 601 -43.49 66.01 72.34
C ASN A 601 -44.16 65.78 70.98
N ASP A 602 -44.65 64.59 70.62
CA ASP A 602 -45.37 64.41 69.34
C ASP A 602 -46.89 64.34 69.48
N LEU A 603 -47.38 64.90 70.59
CA LEU A 603 -48.74 65.46 70.73
C LEU A 603 -48.79 66.88 70.14
N LYS A 604 -48.36 67.04 68.87
CA LYS A 604 -48.47 68.33 68.16
C LYS A 604 -48.91 68.28 66.70
N GLN A 605 -49.07 67.12 66.07
CA GLN A 605 -49.38 67.11 64.62
C GLN A 605 -50.39 66.04 64.18
N LYS A 606 -51.40 65.76 65.00
CA LYS A 606 -52.63 65.07 64.58
C LYS A 606 -53.85 65.55 65.36
N ASP A 607 -54.08 66.88 65.42
CA ASP A 607 -55.45 67.36 65.72
C ASP A 607 -55.83 68.83 65.40
N ILE A 608 -55.09 69.61 64.61
CA ILE A 608 -55.56 70.97 64.24
C ILE A 608 -54.98 71.28 62.87
N GLU A 609 -55.66 71.13 61.74
CA GLU A 609 -57.07 71.41 61.41
C GLU A 609 -58.07 70.43 62.08
N PHE A 610 -58.91 70.72 63.09
CA PHE A 610 -59.50 71.95 63.63
C PHE A 610 -59.62 73.00 62.55
N ASN A 611 -60.62 72.91 61.72
CA ASN A 611 -61.99 73.00 62.15
C ASN A 611 -62.72 73.25 60.82
N GLU A 612 -63.97 72.91 60.65
CA GLU A 612 -65.02 73.59 61.35
C GLU A 612 -66.23 72.68 61.25
N ILE A 613 -66.67 72.21 62.41
CA ILE A 613 -67.93 72.70 62.97
C ILE A 613 -69.10 72.18 62.13
N LYS A 614 -69.82 71.21 62.68
CA LYS A 614 -71.17 71.41 63.25
C LYS A 614 -71.95 70.11 63.14
N GLU A 615 -72.62 69.79 64.23
CA GLU A 615 -73.93 69.13 64.18
C GLU A 615 -73.93 67.79 63.44
N LYS A 616 -73.77 66.66 64.13
CA LYS A 616 -74.86 66.17 64.98
C LYS A 616 -74.33 65.55 66.27
N LEU A 617 -73.97 66.47 67.16
CA LEU A 617 -74.27 66.35 68.57
C LEU A 617 -75.80 66.25 68.73
N SER A 618 -76.23 65.17 69.36
CA SER A 618 -77.29 65.15 70.37
C SER A 618 -78.66 65.71 70.00
N SER A 619 -79.56 64.78 69.69
CA SER A 619 -80.81 64.69 70.44
C SER A 619 -81.03 63.22 70.74
N ALA A 620 -80.45 62.69 71.80
CA ALA A 620 -81.01 62.75 73.14
C ALA A 620 -81.45 61.33 73.51
N GLU A 621 -80.54 60.59 74.12
CA GLU A 621 -80.92 59.72 75.22
C GLU A 621 -80.31 60.34 76.47
N SER A 622 -80.97 61.44 76.87
CA SER A 622 -81.02 61.84 78.26
C SER A 622 -81.45 60.62 79.04
N GLU A 623 -80.55 60.21 79.92
CA GLU A 623 -80.81 59.83 81.30
C GLU A 623 -82.26 59.46 81.61
N ILE A 624 -82.38 58.35 82.33
CA ILE A 624 -83.47 57.97 83.22
C ILE A 624 -83.87 56.53 82.89
N SER A 625 -83.11 55.67 83.57
CA SER A 625 -83.71 54.90 84.66
C SER A 625 -83.92 53.45 84.30
N LEU A 626 -82.98 52.67 84.80
CA LEU A 626 -83.30 51.66 85.80
C LEU A 626 -84.56 52.05 86.60
N LYS A 627 -85.72 51.59 86.14
CA LYS A 627 -86.88 51.25 86.95
C LYS A 627 -87.52 50.05 86.25
N ILE A 628 -87.37 48.87 86.84
CA ILE A 628 -88.45 48.34 87.68
C ILE A 628 -89.64 48.12 86.77
N SER A 629 -89.70 46.92 86.20
CA SER A 629 -90.55 45.87 86.78
C SER A 629 -91.91 46.01 86.12
N GLU A 630 -92.20 45.00 85.30
CA GLU A 630 -93.39 44.18 85.47
C GLU A 630 -94.72 44.91 85.66
N ILE A 631 -95.71 44.47 84.89
CA ILE A 631 -97.14 44.84 84.98
C ILE A 631 -97.50 46.02 84.08
N ASP A 632 -97.68 45.79 82.77
CA ASP A 632 -99.00 46.07 82.21
C ASP A 632 -99.22 45.39 80.86
N LYS A 633 -99.69 44.15 80.90
CA LYS A 633 -100.07 43.41 79.69
C LYS A 633 -101.52 43.66 79.27
N ASN A 634 -102.39 44.31 80.06
CA ASN A 634 -103.78 43.82 80.09
C ASN A 634 -104.95 44.83 80.09
N PHE A 635 -104.87 46.03 79.50
CA PHE A 635 -106.08 46.85 79.31
C PHE A 635 -106.33 47.37 77.89
N LYS A 636 -106.36 46.43 76.94
CA LYS A 636 -107.36 46.50 75.86
C LYS A 636 -108.74 46.83 76.46
N ALA A 637 -109.56 47.52 75.66
CA ALA A 637 -111.04 47.43 75.66
C ALA A 637 -111.87 48.60 76.22
N PHE A 638 -111.63 49.84 75.79
CA PHE A 638 -112.72 50.84 75.78
C PHE A 638 -112.45 51.89 74.69
N GLU A 639 -112.29 51.47 73.44
CA GLU A 639 -113.48 51.34 72.58
C GLU A 639 -114.50 52.44 72.90
N ALA A 640 -114.42 53.53 72.18
CA ALA A 640 -115.06 53.61 70.87
C ALA A 640 -116.58 53.64 71.02
N GLU A 641 -117.06 54.83 71.37
CA GLU A 641 -118.40 55.27 71.01
C GLU A 641 -118.32 56.80 70.79
N LYS A 642 -117.58 57.33 69.80
CA LYS A 642 -117.46 56.89 68.40
C LYS A 642 -118.74 56.20 67.94
N GLY A 643 -119.82 56.95 67.85
CA GLY A 643 -121.08 56.38 67.37
C GLY A 643 -121.74 57.27 66.35
N LEU A 644 -122.63 58.13 66.82
CA LEU A 644 -123.72 58.57 65.94
C LEU A 644 -123.58 59.98 65.35
N LEU A 645 -122.61 60.80 65.78
CA LEU A 645 -122.44 62.15 65.23
C LEU A 645 -121.50 62.19 64.00
N LEU A 646 -120.74 61.13 63.72
CA LEU A 646 -119.85 61.03 62.56
C LEU A 646 -120.58 60.82 61.22
N THR A 647 -121.78 60.23 61.25
CA THR A 647 -122.43 59.72 60.03
C THR A 647 -123.01 60.80 59.10
N LYS A 648 -123.16 62.04 59.60
CA LYS A 648 -123.67 63.17 58.79
C LYS A 648 -122.55 64.04 58.18
N ILE A 649 -121.36 64.02 58.79
CA ILE A 649 -120.15 64.66 58.26
C ILE A 649 -119.49 63.75 57.20
N GLU A 650 -119.62 62.42 57.32
CA GLU A 650 -119.08 61.45 56.36
C GLU A 650 -119.66 61.55 54.94
N ASN A 651 -120.97 61.84 54.78
CA ASN A 651 -121.57 61.84 53.45
C ASN A 651 -121.14 63.03 52.58
N LEU A 652 -120.97 64.23 53.14
CA LEU A 652 -120.46 65.40 52.40
C LEU A 652 -118.93 65.35 52.19
N ASN A 653 -118.19 64.69 53.08
CA ASN A 653 -116.77 64.38 52.87
C ASN A 653 -116.55 63.28 51.82
N SER A 654 -117.50 62.37 51.60
CA SER A 654 -117.34 61.25 50.65
C SER A 654 -117.29 61.69 49.18
N GLU A 655 -118.07 62.70 48.77
CA GLU A 655 -118.03 63.25 47.41
C GLU A 655 -116.77 64.11 47.16
N HIS A 656 -116.38 64.93 48.14
CA HIS A 656 -115.14 65.72 48.05
C HIS A 656 -113.89 64.84 48.07
N LYS A 657 -113.94 63.71 48.79
CA LYS A 657 -112.87 62.70 48.83
C LYS A 657 -112.80 61.88 47.53
N SER A 658 -113.93 61.51 46.91
CA SER A 658 -113.91 60.76 45.64
C SER A 658 -113.27 61.56 44.49
N ILE A 659 -113.50 62.88 44.42
CA ILE A 659 -112.88 63.73 43.38
C ILE A 659 -111.39 63.93 43.68
N ASN A 660 -111.03 64.19 44.94
CA ASN A 660 -109.64 64.41 45.37
C ASN A 660 -108.80 63.12 45.29
N ASP A 661 -109.37 61.96 45.58
CA ASP A 661 -108.71 60.65 45.46
C ASP A 661 -108.50 60.28 43.98
N SER A 662 -109.39 60.68 43.06
CA SER A 662 -109.21 60.47 41.62
C SER A 662 -108.11 61.37 41.03
N GLN A 663 -108.03 62.64 41.46
CA GLN A 663 -106.96 63.55 41.05
C GLN A 663 -105.61 63.17 41.67
N ASN A 664 -105.58 62.75 42.94
CA ASN A 664 -104.36 62.25 43.58
C ASN A 664 -103.92 60.91 42.97
N ALA A 665 -104.82 60.01 42.58
CA ALA A 665 -104.44 58.78 41.89
C ALA A 665 -103.82 59.04 40.50
N GLN A 666 -104.37 60.00 39.73
CA GLN A 666 -103.77 60.42 38.45
C GLN A 666 -102.42 61.12 38.65
N LEU A 667 -102.28 61.98 39.67
CA LEU A 667 -101.00 62.60 40.03
C LEU A 667 -99.98 61.56 40.48
N GLN A 668 -100.35 60.58 41.31
CA GLN A 668 -99.45 59.52 41.77
C GLN A 668 -99.05 58.59 40.61
N GLN A 669 -99.95 58.29 39.67
CA GLN A 669 -99.62 57.54 38.46
C GLN A 669 -98.68 58.33 37.53
N THR A 670 -98.85 59.65 37.45
CA THR A 670 -97.95 60.52 36.67
C THR A 670 -96.58 60.64 37.33
N ILE A 671 -96.52 60.73 38.67
CA ILE A 671 -95.27 60.74 39.45
C ILE A 671 -94.54 59.41 39.33
N ASN A 672 -95.23 58.28 39.43
CA ASN A 672 -94.61 56.96 39.25
C ASN A 672 -94.11 56.77 37.81
N ASN A 673 -94.86 57.20 36.79
CA ASN A 673 -94.40 57.17 35.40
C ASN A 673 -93.19 58.10 35.16
N LEU A 674 -93.12 59.23 35.86
CA LEU A 674 -91.96 60.14 35.79
C LEU A 674 -90.75 59.55 36.53
N GLN A 675 -90.94 58.88 37.67
CA GLN A 675 -89.87 58.18 38.40
C GLN A 675 -89.35 56.96 37.65
N GLU A 676 -90.22 56.19 36.98
CA GLU A 676 -89.80 55.10 36.07
C GLU A 676 -89.03 55.65 34.86
N LYS A 677 -89.42 56.81 34.33
CA LYS A 677 -88.65 57.49 33.27
C LYS A 677 -87.34 58.08 33.77
N GLU A 678 -87.28 58.57 35.01
CA GLU A 678 -86.07 59.12 35.63
C GLU A 678 -85.06 58.01 35.96
N THR A 679 -85.53 56.87 36.44
CA THR A 679 -84.70 55.67 36.65
C THR A 679 -84.23 55.07 35.33
N ALA A 680 -85.10 54.96 34.31
CA ALA A 680 -84.68 54.54 32.97
C ALA A 680 -83.70 55.52 32.31
N LEU A 681 -83.83 56.83 32.58
CA LEU A 681 -82.88 57.84 32.12
C LEU A 681 -81.53 57.74 32.86
N GLN A 682 -81.54 57.47 34.18
CA GLN A 682 -80.32 57.20 34.95
C GLN A 682 -79.61 55.94 34.46
N GLU A 683 -80.34 54.85 34.22
CA GLU A 683 -79.77 53.63 33.64
C GLU A 683 -79.20 53.88 32.23
N SER A 684 -79.88 54.68 31.41
CA SER A 684 -79.36 55.09 30.10
C SER A 684 -78.11 55.97 30.20
N VAL A 685 -78.01 56.86 31.18
CA VAL A 685 -76.83 57.71 31.41
C VAL A 685 -75.65 56.87 31.91
N GLU A 686 -75.92 55.86 32.74
CA GLU A 686 -74.90 54.94 33.24
C GLU A 686 -74.42 53.97 32.15
N ALA A 687 -75.32 53.56 31.25
CA ALA A 687 -74.96 52.84 30.03
C ALA A 687 -74.12 53.70 29.08
N ILE A 688 -74.45 54.99 28.90
CA ILE A 688 -73.64 55.92 28.10
C ILE A 688 -72.25 56.09 28.73
N LYS A 689 -72.13 56.24 30.06
CA LYS A 689 -70.82 56.30 30.74
C LYS A 689 -69.98 55.04 30.54
N LYS A 690 -70.60 53.85 30.55
CA LYS A 690 -69.91 52.59 30.23
C LYS A 690 -69.43 52.56 28.78
N LEU A 691 -70.28 52.99 27.84
CA LEU A 691 -69.92 53.08 26.42
C LEU A 691 -68.83 54.13 26.15
N GLU A 692 -68.79 55.22 26.91
CA GLU A 692 -67.71 56.22 26.86
C GLU A 692 -66.39 55.63 27.39
N GLN A 693 -66.42 54.87 28.49
CA GLN A 693 -65.24 54.16 28.98
C GLN A 693 -64.75 53.08 28.01
N GLU A 694 -65.65 52.32 27.39
CA GLU A 694 -65.30 51.35 26.35
C GLU A 694 -64.69 52.06 25.13
N ASN A 695 -65.24 53.20 24.69
CA ASN A 695 -64.65 53.98 23.59
C ASN A 695 -63.26 54.53 23.92
N VAL A 696 -63.01 54.96 25.15
CA VAL A 696 -61.66 55.37 25.59
C VAL A 696 -60.71 54.17 25.56
N THR A 697 -61.17 53.00 26.00
CA THR A 697 -60.36 51.76 26.01
C THR A 697 -60.05 51.29 24.59
N ILE A 698 -61.03 51.33 23.69
CA ILE A 698 -60.88 51.03 22.26
C ILE A 698 -59.95 52.06 21.59
N GLY A 699 -60.04 53.34 21.97
CA GLY A 699 -59.12 54.39 21.51
C GLY A 699 -57.67 54.09 21.91
N GLN A 700 -57.43 53.70 23.16
CA GLN A 700 -56.10 53.30 23.63
C GLN A 700 -55.58 52.04 22.91
N GLN A 701 -56.44 51.04 22.66
CA GLN A 701 -56.06 49.85 21.89
C GLN A 701 -55.75 50.18 20.43
N LYS A 702 -56.49 51.09 19.82
CA LYS A 702 -56.23 51.58 18.46
C LYS A 702 -54.88 52.28 18.40
N ASP A 703 -54.57 53.15 19.35
CA ASP A 703 -53.30 53.88 19.40
C ASP A 703 -52.11 52.92 19.64
N ASP A 704 -52.26 51.92 20.52
CA ASP A 704 -51.25 50.87 20.73
C ASP A 704 -51.01 50.04 19.47
N LEU A 705 -52.08 49.59 18.80
CA LEU A 705 -51.98 48.86 17.53
C LEU A 705 -51.35 49.72 16.42
N GLN A 706 -51.66 51.01 16.38
CA GLN A 706 -51.10 51.94 15.41
C GLN A 706 -49.60 52.20 15.67
N SER A 707 -49.18 52.22 16.94
CA SER A 707 -47.76 52.28 17.31
C SER A 707 -47.01 51.00 16.90
N LYS A 708 -47.63 49.82 17.10
CA LYS A 708 -47.08 48.52 16.70
C LYS A 708 -46.97 48.39 15.19
N LEU A 709 -47.96 48.90 14.45
CA LEU A 709 -47.94 48.94 12.98
C LEU A 709 -46.78 49.81 12.48
N LEU A 710 -46.62 51.03 13.01
CA LEU A 710 -45.50 51.92 12.66
C LEU A 710 -44.13 51.30 12.99
N ALA A 711 -44.02 50.60 14.12
CA ALA A 711 -42.80 49.88 14.49
C ALA A 711 -42.50 48.74 13.51
N ALA A 712 -43.52 47.98 13.11
CA ALA A 712 -43.39 46.90 12.12
C ALA A 712 -43.03 47.43 10.72
N GLU A 713 -43.63 48.54 10.28
CA GLU A 713 -43.29 49.21 9.02
C GLU A 713 -41.84 49.71 9.01
N SER A 714 -41.37 50.26 10.13
CA SER A 714 -39.96 50.67 10.29
C SER A 714 -39.00 49.48 10.22
N GLN A 715 -39.33 48.37 10.90
CA GLN A 715 -38.55 47.13 10.82
C GLN A 715 -38.53 46.53 9.40
N LEU A 716 -39.67 46.55 8.69
CA LEU A 716 -39.76 46.10 7.30
C LEU A 716 -38.91 46.98 6.36
N SER A 717 -38.93 48.30 6.57
CA SER A 717 -38.10 49.23 5.81
C SER A 717 -36.60 49.01 6.05
N GLN A 718 -36.20 48.74 7.31
CA GLN A 718 -34.81 48.37 7.62
C GLN A 718 -34.41 47.04 6.98
N ALA A 719 -35.26 46.03 7.05
CA ALA A 719 -35.00 44.74 6.43
C ALA A 719 -34.88 44.87 4.89
N THR A 720 -35.71 45.70 4.26
CA THR A 720 -35.66 45.96 2.82
C THR A 720 -34.34 46.64 2.42
N GLN A 721 -33.90 47.66 3.17
CA GLN A 721 -32.60 48.30 2.93
C GLN A 721 -31.42 47.34 3.11
N GLN A 722 -31.49 46.41 4.06
CA GLN A 722 -30.47 45.36 4.23
C GLN A 722 -30.45 44.39 3.05
N ILE A 723 -31.62 43.99 2.53
CA ILE A 723 -31.73 43.14 1.34
C ILE A 723 -31.14 43.84 0.11
N ASP A 724 -31.41 45.13 -0.09
CA ASP A 724 -30.85 45.91 -1.21
C ASP A 724 -29.32 46.03 -1.11
N SER A 725 -28.79 46.26 0.10
CA SER A 725 -27.35 46.25 0.38
C SER A 725 -26.69 44.91 0.04
N ILE A 726 -27.30 43.80 0.48
CA ILE A 726 -26.81 42.44 0.21
C ILE A 726 -26.89 42.13 -1.28
N THR A 727 -27.96 42.54 -1.96
CA THR A 727 -28.16 42.32 -3.39
C THR A 727 -27.10 43.05 -4.23
N ASN A 728 -26.79 44.31 -3.88
CA ASN A 728 -25.70 45.06 -4.53
C ASN A 728 -24.32 44.44 -4.29
N SER A 729 -24.07 43.94 -3.07
CA SER A 729 -22.83 43.22 -2.74
C SER A 729 -22.70 41.91 -3.54
N TYR A 730 -23.80 41.14 -3.63
CA TYR A 730 -23.85 39.92 -4.42
C TYR A 730 -23.59 40.18 -5.92
N GLN A 731 -24.20 41.23 -6.49
CA GLN A 731 -23.97 41.62 -7.88
C GLN A 731 -22.50 42.00 -8.12
N THR A 732 -21.91 42.79 -7.22
CA THR A 732 -20.49 43.19 -7.29
C THR A 732 -19.55 41.97 -7.21
N CYS A 733 -19.80 41.07 -6.26
CA CYS A 733 -19.04 39.83 -6.11
C CYS A 733 -19.15 38.94 -7.36
N ASN A 734 -20.34 38.85 -7.95
CA ASN A 734 -20.56 38.05 -9.16
C ASN A 734 -19.85 38.64 -10.39
N THR A 735 -19.76 39.97 -10.50
CA THR A 735 -18.94 40.62 -11.54
C THR A 735 -17.45 40.35 -11.34
N ASP A 736 -16.94 40.43 -10.12
CA ASP A 736 -15.53 40.16 -9.80
C ASP A 736 -15.17 38.69 -10.06
N LEU A 737 -16.06 37.76 -9.69
CA LEU A 737 -15.88 36.33 -9.94
C LEU A 737 -15.83 36.01 -11.45
N ASN A 738 -16.65 36.70 -12.25
CA ASN A 738 -16.65 36.52 -13.70
C ASN A 738 -15.38 37.09 -14.37
N GLU A 739 -14.86 38.22 -13.91
CA GLU A 739 -13.59 38.74 -14.40
C GLU A 739 -12.40 37.85 -13.97
N LEU A 740 -12.42 37.31 -12.75
CA LEU A 740 -11.42 36.35 -12.28
C LEU A 740 -11.45 35.05 -13.10
N ARG A 741 -12.64 34.54 -13.44
CA ARG A 741 -12.80 33.39 -14.36
C ARG A 741 -12.17 33.67 -15.73
N LYS A 742 -12.39 34.84 -16.33
CA LYS A 742 -11.77 35.22 -17.61
C LYS A 742 -10.24 35.23 -17.51
N LEU A 743 -9.70 35.73 -16.40
CA LEU A 743 -8.26 35.78 -16.16
C LEU A 743 -7.66 34.38 -16.02
N VAL A 744 -8.26 33.50 -15.21
CA VAL A 744 -7.85 32.10 -15.07
C VAL A 744 -7.86 31.37 -16.41
N ILE A 745 -8.91 31.56 -17.22
CA ILE A 745 -9.00 30.96 -18.56
C ILE A 745 -7.86 31.46 -19.45
N LYS A 746 -7.53 32.76 -19.40
CA LYS A 746 -6.40 33.32 -20.16
C LYS A 746 -5.07 32.69 -19.74
N THR A 747 -4.80 32.59 -18.44
CA THR A 747 -3.56 32.01 -17.90
C THR A 747 -3.44 30.52 -18.23
N VAL A 748 -4.53 29.74 -18.11
CA VAL A 748 -4.56 28.33 -18.50
C VAL A 748 -4.31 28.17 -20.01
N LYS A 749 -4.88 29.05 -20.84
CA LYS A 749 -4.67 29.04 -22.29
C LYS A 749 -3.22 29.33 -22.65
N GLU A 750 -2.56 30.24 -21.94
CA GLU A 750 -1.12 30.52 -22.09
C GLU A 750 -0.25 29.34 -21.64
N ILE A 751 -0.60 28.65 -20.55
CA ILE A 751 0.07 27.41 -20.08
C ILE A 751 -0.07 26.27 -21.10
N CYS A 752 -1.26 26.07 -21.66
CA CYS A 752 -1.48 25.04 -22.66
C CYS A 752 -0.73 25.37 -23.96
N ASN A 753 -0.73 26.65 -24.37
CA ASN A 753 -0.01 27.08 -25.56
C ASN A 753 1.51 26.94 -25.40
N SER A 754 2.10 27.18 -24.22
CA SER A 754 3.55 27.02 -24.01
C SER A 754 4.02 25.55 -23.98
N LYS A 755 3.13 24.60 -23.66
CA LYS A 755 3.39 23.16 -23.84
C LYS A 755 3.25 22.69 -25.30
N LEU A 756 2.43 23.38 -26.10
CA LEU A 756 2.18 23.06 -27.50
C LEU A 756 3.16 23.77 -28.46
N SER A 757 3.64 24.96 -28.13
CA SER A 757 4.75 25.61 -28.81
C SER A 757 6.06 25.06 -28.24
N GLY A 758 6.64 24.06 -28.91
CA GLY A 758 8.01 23.63 -28.63
C GLY A 758 8.95 24.84 -28.70
N SER A 759 9.35 25.37 -27.56
CA SER A 759 10.36 26.42 -27.52
C SER A 759 11.70 25.78 -27.85
N GLU A 760 12.23 26.12 -29.01
CA GLU A 760 13.52 25.72 -29.60
C GLU A 760 14.76 26.08 -28.75
N GLN A 761 14.59 26.51 -27.49
CA GLN A 761 15.68 26.96 -26.62
C GLN A 761 16.12 25.85 -25.66
N GLN A 762 17.44 25.63 -25.59
CA GLN A 762 18.02 24.63 -24.70
C GLN A 762 17.75 24.98 -23.22
N PRO A 763 17.50 23.99 -22.32
CA PRO A 763 17.22 24.26 -20.90
C PRO A 763 18.30 25.09 -20.19
N LEU A 764 19.58 24.88 -20.56
CA LEU A 764 20.72 25.65 -20.05
C LEU A 764 20.74 27.12 -20.55
N GLU A 765 20.00 27.45 -21.60
CA GLU A 765 19.83 28.81 -22.13
C GLU A 765 18.51 29.45 -21.68
N ALA A 766 17.48 28.62 -21.45
CA ALA A 766 16.16 29.06 -21.01
C ALA A 766 16.16 29.54 -19.55
N ILE A 767 16.88 28.87 -18.65
CA ILE A 767 16.89 29.20 -17.21
C ILE A 767 17.38 30.64 -16.94
N PRO A 768 18.50 31.13 -17.51
CA PRO A 768 18.91 32.53 -17.37
C PRO A 768 17.88 33.55 -17.87
N ASN A 769 17.14 33.23 -18.94
CA ASN A 769 16.10 34.10 -19.50
C ASN A 769 14.86 34.15 -18.60
N ILE A 770 14.47 33.00 -18.03
CA ILE A 770 13.35 32.92 -17.08
C ILE A 770 13.68 33.65 -15.77
N ILE A 771 14.92 33.56 -15.29
CA ILE A 771 15.38 34.32 -14.11
C ILE A 771 15.24 35.83 -14.35
N LYS A 772 15.64 36.33 -15.52
CA LYS A 772 15.45 37.75 -15.91
C LYS A 772 13.98 38.17 -16.01
N GLU A 773 13.08 37.25 -16.34
CA GLU A 773 11.64 37.48 -16.41
C GLU A 773 11.00 37.62 -15.01
N MET A 774 11.52 36.92 -13.99
CA MET A 774 11.01 36.98 -12.60
C MET A 774 11.44 38.26 -11.85
N GLU A 775 12.61 38.80 -12.16
CA GLU A 775 13.21 39.94 -11.48
C GLU A 775 12.34 41.23 -11.46
N PRO A 776 11.74 41.69 -12.59
CA PRO A 776 10.88 42.87 -12.58
C PRO A 776 9.56 42.65 -11.81
N LEU A 777 9.05 41.42 -11.78
CA LEU A 777 7.84 41.08 -11.01
C LEU A 777 8.12 41.20 -9.52
N LEU A 778 9.21 40.60 -9.03
CA LEU A 778 9.64 40.68 -7.63
C LEU A 778 9.87 42.13 -7.17
N ASN A 779 10.38 42.99 -8.05
CA ASN A 779 10.53 44.42 -7.76
C ASN A 779 9.19 45.15 -7.64
N LYS A 780 8.17 44.79 -8.43
CA LYS A 780 6.80 45.31 -8.26
C LYS A 780 6.18 44.89 -6.92
N PHE A 781 6.39 43.64 -6.50
CA PHE A 781 5.95 43.14 -5.19
C PHE A 781 6.58 43.91 -4.02
N ASN A 782 7.81 44.42 -4.18
CA ASN A 782 8.54 45.18 -3.15
C ASN A 782 8.13 46.65 -3.05
N ASN A 783 7.73 47.27 -4.17
CA ASN A 783 7.52 48.72 -4.28
C ASN A 783 6.05 49.16 -4.12
N SER A 784 5.10 48.22 -4.03
CA SER A 784 3.66 48.51 -3.99
C SER A 784 3.06 48.37 -2.59
N ALA A 785 2.13 49.27 -2.23
CA ALA A 785 1.39 49.22 -0.97
C ALA A 785 0.57 47.93 -0.91
N ALA A 786 0.93 47.03 0.01
CA ALA A 786 0.54 45.61 -0.02
C ALA A 786 -0.98 45.42 -0.17
N ILE A 787 -1.78 46.12 0.62
CA ILE A 787 -3.21 45.84 0.71
C ILE A 787 -3.97 46.32 -0.54
N SER A 788 -3.60 47.46 -1.14
CA SER A 788 -4.33 48.01 -2.29
C SER A 788 -3.93 47.38 -3.62
N HIS A 789 -2.69 46.90 -3.76
CA HIS A 789 -2.22 46.31 -5.00
C HIS A 789 -2.77 44.89 -5.21
N PHE A 790 -2.72 44.02 -4.20
CA PHE A 790 -3.13 42.62 -4.35
C PHE A 790 -4.64 42.39 -4.31
N THR A 791 -5.40 43.38 -3.83
CA THR A 791 -6.86 43.43 -3.97
C THR A 791 -7.30 44.00 -5.33
N SER A 792 -6.38 44.63 -6.08
CA SER A 792 -6.64 45.12 -7.43
C SER A 792 -6.49 44.01 -8.49
N ARG A 793 -7.17 44.20 -9.62
CA ARG A 793 -7.08 43.32 -10.81
C ARG A 793 -5.63 43.10 -11.27
N GLU A 794 -4.79 44.13 -11.20
CA GLU A 794 -3.39 44.08 -11.64
C GLU A 794 -2.53 43.25 -10.68
N GLY A 795 -2.71 43.39 -9.37
CA GLY A 795 -1.95 42.60 -8.40
C GLY A 795 -2.33 41.13 -8.39
N MET A 796 -3.61 40.78 -8.58
CA MET A 796 -4.01 39.37 -8.74
C MET A 796 -3.37 38.74 -9.99
N HIS A 797 -3.31 39.49 -11.09
CA HIS A 797 -2.62 39.05 -12.31
C HIS A 797 -1.13 38.84 -12.09
N ASP A 798 -0.45 39.78 -11.44
CA ASP A 798 0.99 39.69 -11.17
C ASP A 798 1.34 38.49 -10.27
N VAL A 799 0.50 38.15 -9.27
CA VAL A 799 0.64 36.96 -8.42
C VAL A 799 0.52 35.68 -9.25
N MET A 800 -0.52 35.58 -10.08
CA MET A 800 -0.73 34.41 -10.94
C MET A 800 0.39 34.25 -11.97
N TYR A 801 0.88 35.35 -12.54
CA TYR A 801 1.97 35.34 -13.51
C TYR A 801 3.30 34.95 -12.86
N LEU A 802 3.61 35.46 -11.66
CA LEU A 802 4.79 35.04 -10.91
C LEU A 802 4.77 33.53 -10.61
N GLY A 803 3.61 32.99 -10.24
CA GLY A 803 3.43 31.54 -10.06
C GLY A 803 3.68 30.74 -11.34
N TYR A 804 3.21 31.24 -12.49
CA TYR A 804 3.47 30.62 -13.79
C TYR A 804 4.95 30.62 -14.17
N VAL A 805 5.64 31.77 -14.06
CA VAL A 805 7.07 31.88 -14.39
C VAL A 805 7.91 31.00 -13.45
N PHE A 806 7.52 30.89 -12.18
CA PHE A 806 8.16 29.96 -11.23
C PHE A 806 8.00 28.50 -11.65
N ILE A 807 6.79 28.07 -12.04
CA ILE A 807 6.56 26.68 -12.51
C ILE A 807 7.40 26.39 -13.74
N LYS A 808 7.52 27.35 -14.67
CA LYS A 808 8.38 27.24 -15.86
C LYS A 808 9.86 27.09 -15.46
N LEU A 809 10.34 27.87 -14.49
CA LEU A 809 11.70 27.74 -13.96
C LEU A 809 11.91 26.37 -13.30
N TYR A 810 10.96 25.92 -12.47
CA TYR A 810 11.02 24.65 -11.77
C TYR A 810 11.13 23.47 -12.74
N ASP A 811 10.30 23.47 -13.79
CA ASP A 811 10.32 22.43 -14.82
C ASP A 811 11.67 22.39 -15.56
N GLN A 812 12.22 23.55 -15.94
CA GLN A 812 13.53 23.61 -16.59
C GLN A 812 14.67 23.19 -15.65
N CYS A 813 14.64 23.57 -14.37
CA CYS A 813 15.61 23.14 -13.37
C CYS A 813 15.50 21.64 -13.06
N ASP A 814 14.30 21.06 -13.04
CA ASP A 814 14.05 19.62 -12.86
C ASP A 814 14.55 18.83 -14.07
N ILE A 815 14.36 19.34 -15.29
CA ILE A 815 14.98 18.79 -16.49
C ILE A 815 16.50 18.83 -16.36
N VAL A 816 17.10 19.96 -16.00
CA VAL A 816 18.57 20.03 -15.81
C VAL A 816 19.05 19.06 -14.73
N TYR A 817 18.36 18.96 -13.60
CA TYR A 817 18.67 17.99 -12.55
C TYR A 817 18.65 16.54 -13.05
N LYS A 818 17.61 16.16 -13.81
CA LYS A 818 17.45 14.80 -14.37
C LYS A 818 18.41 14.50 -15.52
N THR A 819 18.89 15.52 -16.23
CA THR A 819 19.67 15.37 -17.46
C THR A 819 21.16 15.69 -17.33
N THR A 820 21.60 16.39 -16.28
CA THR A 820 22.99 16.82 -16.12
C THR A 820 23.90 15.69 -15.63
N THR A 821 25.11 15.62 -16.19
CA THR A 821 26.16 14.66 -15.77
C THR A 821 26.89 15.10 -14.50
N ALA A 822 26.76 16.38 -14.11
CA ALA A 822 27.36 16.92 -12.89
C ALA A 822 26.37 16.80 -11.72
N ILE A 823 26.20 15.57 -11.22
CA ILE A 823 25.15 15.16 -10.26
C ILE A 823 25.14 16.06 -9.03
N GLU A 824 26.29 16.40 -8.45
CA GLU A 824 26.37 17.27 -7.27
C GLU A 824 25.83 18.67 -7.56
N THR A 825 26.25 19.29 -8.68
CA THR A 825 25.75 20.62 -9.07
C THR A 825 24.29 20.61 -9.52
N GLY A 826 23.82 19.53 -10.15
CA GLY A 826 22.41 19.33 -10.49
C GLY A 826 21.54 19.19 -9.25
N GLN A 827 21.98 18.39 -8.27
CA GLN A 827 21.32 18.22 -6.98
C GLN A 827 21.29 19.54 -6.20
N GLU A 828 22.36 20.34 -6.28
CA GLU A 828 22.42 21.66 -5.68
C GLU A 828 21.41 22.63 -6.32
N ILE A 829 21.30 22.63 -7.66
CA ILE A 829 20.28 23.40 -8.39
C ILE A 829 18.87 22.98 -7.97
N PHE A 830 18.59 21.67 -7.92
CA PHE A 830 17.27 21.17 -7.52
C PHE A 830 16.94 21.54 -6.07
N THR A 831 17.91 21.40 -5.15
CA THR A 831 17.73 21.75 -3.74
C THR A 831 17.44 23.24 -3.58
N LYS A 832 18.20 24.11 -4.26
CA LYS A 832 17.95 25.56 -4.26
C LYS A 832 16.61 25.91 -4.90
N THR A 833 16.19 25.22 -5.95
CA THR A 833 14.88 25.40 -6.61
C THR A 833 13.72 24.94 -5.70
N SER A 834 13.90 23.86 -4.94
CA SER A 834 12.92 23.40 -3.95
C SER A 834 12.79 24.36 -2.77
N LEU A 835 13.91 24.93 -2.30
CA LEU A 835 13.89 25.97 -1.27
C LEU A 835 13.28 27.28 -1.79
N LEU A 836 13.47 27.60 -3.07
CA LEU A 836 12.81 28.72 -3.73
C LEU A 836 11.28 28.54 -3.77
N CYS A 837 10.79 27.31 -3.98
CA CYS A 837 9.36 26.99 -3.89
C CYS A 837 8.78 27.36 -2.52
N SER A 838 9.51 27.02 -1.44
CA SER A 838 9.08 27.34 -0.08
C SER A 838 8.98 28.87 0.12
N ASP A 839 9.98 29.63 -0.33
CA ASP A 839 9.98 31.09 -0.19
C ASP A 839 8.87 31.75 -1.02
N VAL A 840 8.61 31.28 -2.25
CA VAL A 840 7.52 31.77 -3.09
C VAL A 840 6.16 31.46 -2.47
N CYS A 841 5.99 30.26 -1.91
CA CYS A 841 4.77 29.89 -1.17
C CYS A 841 4.58 30.75 0.09
N GLN A 842 5.66 31.02 0.85
CA GLN A 842 5.61 31.92 2.00
C GLN A 842 5.24 33.34 1.57
N LEU A 843 5.83 33.84 0.48
CA LEU A 843 5.45 35.14 -0.10
C LEU A 843 3.94 35.18 -0.39
N PHE A 844 3.38 34.15 -1.04
CA PHE A 844 1.94 34.07 -1.30
C PHE A 844 1.09 33.94 -0.02
N GLN A 845 1.57 33.25 1.02
CA GLN A 845 0.87 33.16 2.31
C GLN A 845 0.80 34.52 3.02
N TYR A 846 1.88 35.30 2.99
CA TYR A 846 1.87 36.68 3.49
C TYR A 846 0.89 37.57 2.72
N LEU A 847 0.74 37.34 1.41
CA LEU A 847 -0.25 38.05 0.59
C LEU A 847 -1.69 37.66 0.94
N ILE A 848 -1.93 36.39 1.29
CA ILE A 848 -3.28 35.89 1.65
C ILE A 848 -3.70 36.40 3.03
N ASN A 849 -2.78 36.43 4.00
CA ASN A 849 -3.11 36.77 5.39
C ASN A 849 -3.24 38.28 5.67
N ASN A 850 -3.03 39.14 4.66
CA ASN A 850 -3.13 40.61 4.76
C ASN A 850 -2.35 41.22 5.95
N GLU A 851 -1.24 40.61 6.35
CA GLU A 851 -0.42 41.11 7.46
C GLU A 851 0.43 42.32 7.01
N THR A 852 0.31 43.45 7.71
CA THR A 852 1.03 44.71 7.43
C THR A 852 2.49 44.67 7.87
N LYS A 853 3.23 43.63 7.49
CA LYS A 853 4.65 43.46 7.83
C LYS A 853 5.52 43.63 6.59
N ASP A 854 5.58 44.86 6.07
CA ASP A 854 6.34 45.20 4.86
C ASP A 854 7.83 44.80 4.93
N SER A 855 8.42 44.81 6.15
CA SER A 855 9.80 44.38 6.44
C SER A 855 10.03 42.88 6.17
N GLU A 856 9.12 42.01 6.64
CA GLU A 856 9.24 40.55 6.46
C GLU A 856 9.05 40.16 4.99
N ARG A 857 8.10 40.81 4.30
CA ARG A 857 7.86 40.64 2.87
C ARG A 857 9.08 41.00 2.01
N GLN A 858 9.71 42.16 2.29
CA GLN A 858 10.94 42.59 1.59
C GLN A 858 12.11 41.62 1.82
N THR A 859 12.22 41.07 3.03
CA THR A 859 13.23 40.07 3.37
C THR A 859 13.05 38.78 2.56
N ILE A 860 11.82 38.27 2.45
CA ILE A 860 11.50 37.06 1.67
C ILE A 860 11.76 37.29 0.18
N SER A 861 11.36 38.44 -0.36
CA SER A 861 11.61 38.80 -1.77
C SER A 861 13.11 38.90 -2.09
N SER A 862 13.90 39.46 -1.18
CA SER A 862 15.36 39.51 -1.29
C SER A 862 15.99 38.11 -1.26
N ASN A 863 15.49 37.21 -0.41
CA ASN A 863 15.93 35.81 -0.36
C ASN A 863 15.64 35.06 -1.68
N ILE A 864 14.47 35.28 -2.28
CA ILE A 864 14.10 34.73 -3.59
C ILE A 864 15.08 35.22 -4.67
N GLN A 865 15.40 36.53 -4.70
CA GLN A 865 16.36 37.09 -5.66
C GLN A 865 17.78 36.53 -5.49
N ALA A 866 18.25 36.34 -4.25
CA ALA A 866 19.54 35.72 -3.97
C ALA A 866 19.62 34.27 -4.47
N LYS A 867 18.57 33.47 -4.21
CA LYS A 867 18.47 32.07 -4.67
C LYS A 867 18.40 31.96 -6.19
N LEU A 868 17.67 32.85 -6.87
CA LEU A 868 17.63 32.91 -8.34
C LEU A 868 19.01 33.20 -8.93
N THR A 869 19.76 34.13 -8.33
CA THR A 869 21.12 34.48 -8.77
C THR A 869 22.09 33.31 -8.63
N ASP A 870 21.99 32.55 -7.54
CA ASP A 870 22.80 31.35 -7.31
C ASP A 870 22.50 30.23 -8.31
N ILE A 871 21.22 29.98 -8.60
CA ILE A 871 20.81 29.01 -9.63
C ILE A 871 21.41 29.38 -10.98
N GLY A 872 21.40 30.66 -11.36
CA GLY A 872 22.04 31.15 -12.58
C GLY A 872 23.54 30.84 -12.65
N LYS A 873 24.29 31.01 -11.55
CA LYS A 873 25.73 30.70 -11.49
C LYS A 873 26.03 29.20 -11.61
N LEU A 874 25.21 28.34 -11.00
CA LEU A 874 25.38 26.89 -11.06
C LEU A 874 25.13 26.34 -12.48
N ILE A 875 24.20 26.94 -13.22
CA ILE A 875 23.94 26.58 -14.62
C ILE A 875 25.13 26.91 -15.53
N GLU A 876 25.77 28.08 -15.34
CA GLU A 876 26.99 28.44 -16.08
C GLU A 876 28.17 27.48 -15.78
N LYS A 877 28.26 26.99 -14.53
CA LYS A 877 29.27 25.99 -14.14
C LYS A 877 29.07 24.64 -14.85
N ILE A 878 27.82 24.22 -15.01
CA ILE A 878 27.48 22.99 -15.76
C ILE A 878 27.84 23.16 -17.24
N ARG A 879 27.51 24.31 -17.84
CA ARG A 879 27.84 24.61 -19.25
C ARG A 879 29.34 24.47 -19.52
N ALA A 880 30.19 25.00 -18.65
CA ALA A 880 31.65 24.93 -18.80
C ALA A 880 32.24 23.50 -18.69
N THR A 881 31.52 22.54 -18.09
CA THR A 881 32.02 21.18 -17.84
C THR A 881 31.73 20.21 -19.01
N ILE A 882 30.69 20.50 -19.82
CA ILE A 882 30.18 19.61 -20.87
C ILE A 882 31.12 19.53 -22.09
N GLU A 883 31.91 20.56 -22.37
CA GLU A 883 32.74 20.65 -23.58
C GLU A 883 34.01 19.76 -23.58
N GLN A 884 34.38 19.05 -22.50
CA GLN A 884 35.77 18.57 -22.33
C GLN A 884 36.12 17.06 -22.28
N LYS A 885 35.27 16.02 -22.48
CA LYS A 885 35.80 14.62 -22.40
C LYS A 885 35.06 13.44 -23.08
N ILE A 886 35.62 12.88 -24.17
CA ILE A 886 35.44 11.53 -24.79
C ILE A 886 34.16 11.27 -25.64
N ASP A 887 34.34 10.89 -26.91
CA ASP A 887 33.27 10.56 -27.87
C ASP A 887 32.90 9.05 -27.82
N LEU A 888 31.90 8.70 -27.01
CA LEU A 888 31.43 7.32 -26.81
C LEU A 888 30.73 6.74 -28.04
N ASP A 889 30.14 7.58 -28.88
CA ASP A 889 29.49 7.17 -30.14
C ASP A 889 30.51 6.51 -31.08
N LYS A 890 31.65 7.20 -31.26
CA LYS A 890 32.78 6.66 -32.04
C LYS A 890 33.38 5.41 -31.42
N LEU A 891 33.50 5.35 -30.10
CA LEU A 891 34.08 4.18 -29.42
C LEU A 891 33.20 2.94 -29.60
N LEU A 892 31.88 3.07 -29.47
CA LEU A 892 30.95 1.97 -29.69
C LEU A 892 30.95 1.52 -31.16
N GLU A 893 30.95 2.45 -32.12
CA GLU A 893 31.04 2.10 -33.54
C GLU A 893 32.34 1.37 -33.89
N ILE A 894 33.47 1.79 -33.31
CA ILE A 894 34.77 1.12 -33.48
C ILE A 894 34.70 -0.31 -32.95
N GLU A 895 34.21 -0.51 -31.73
CA GLU A 895 34.17 -1.82 -31.07
C GLU A 895 33.19 -2.80 -31.73
N LEU A 896 32.08 -2.31 -32.31
CA LEU A 896 31.17 -3.13 -33.11
C LEU A 896 31.77 -3.49 -34.47
N ARG A 897 32.53 -2.57 -35.08
CA ARG A 897 33.24 -2.82 -36.34
C ARG A 897 34.38 -3.82 -36.15
N GLU A 898 35.11 -3.73 -35.04
CA GLU A 898 36.18 -4.68 -34.70
C GLU A 898 35.62 -6.08 -34.45
N MET A 899 34.45 -6.19 -33.80
CA MET A 899 33.75 -7.48 -33.64
C MET A 899 33.28 -8.05 -34.99
N ASP A 900 32.69 -7.23 -35.87
CA ASP A 900 32.32 -7.64 -37.24
C ASP A 900 33.55 -8.19 -38.00
N ALA A 901 34.67 -7.47 -37.94
CA ALA A 901 35.91 -7.88 -38.59
C ALA A 901 36.48 -9.19 -38.00
N ALA A 902 36.44 -9.36 -36.68
CA ALA A 902 36.89 -10.58 -36.02
C ALA A 902 36.05 -11.80 -36.41
N ILE A 903 34.74 -11.63 -36.63
CA ILE A 903 33.85 -12.72 -37.03
C ILE A 903 33.98 -13.07 -38.50
N ASP A 904 34.17 -12.08 -39.37
CA ASP A 904 34.45 -12.32 -40.80
C ASP A 904 35.81 -13.01 -40.99
N ASP A 905 36.82 -12.61 -40.23
CA ASP A 905 38.13 -13.28 -40.19
C ASP A 905 38.00 -14.71 -39.63
N ALA A 906 37.25 -14.90 -38.54
CA ALA A 906 37.00 -16.22 -37.97
C ALA A 906 36.25 -17.17 -38.93
N ALA A 907 35.22 -16.69 -39.63
CA ALA A 907 34.49 -17.45 -40.64
C ALA A 907 35.39 -17.84 -41.82
N SER A 908 36.24 -16.91 -42.27
CA SER A 908 37.19 -17.15 -43.35
C SER A 908 38.24 -18.21 -42.95
N LYS A 909 38.79 -18.09 -41.74
CA LYS A 909 39.74 -19.06 -41.19
C LYS A 909 39.13 -20.45 -41.03
N ILE A 910 37.89 -20.58 -40.55
CA ILE A 910 37.17 -21.87 -40.46
C ILE A 910 37.02 -22.51 -41.85
N THR A 911 36.71 -21.71 -42.88
CA THR A 911 36.61 -22.20 -44.27
C THR A 911 37.98 -22.64 -44.82
N GLU A 912 39.05 -21.90 -44.52
CA GLU A 912 40.43 -22.26 -44.90
C GLU A 912 40.90 -23.56 -44.21
N LEU A 913 40.50 -23.77 -42.95
CA LEU A 913 40.75 -25.01 -42.22
C LEU A 913 40.08 -26.22 -42.88
N LEU A 914 38.90 -26.04 -43.49
CA LEU A 914 38.23 -27.07 -44.31
C LEU A 914 39.10 -27.47 -45.51
N ALA A 915 39.65 -26.50 -46.22
CA ALA A 915 40.52 -26.75 -47.37
C ALA A 915 41.81 -27.48 -46.96
N LYS A 916 42.39 -27.13 -45.81
CA LYS A 916 43.57 -27.81 -45.24
C LYS A 916 43.24 -29.22 -44.77
N ALA A 917 42.09 -29.45 -44.15
CA ALA A 917 41.63 -30.79 -43.77
C ALA A 917 41.45 -31.70 -44.99
N ARG A 918 40.90 -31.17 -46.10
CA ARG A 918 40.74 -31.87 -47.39
C ARG A 918 42.07 -32.30 -48.03
N ALA A 919 43.16 -31.58 -47.79
CA ALA A 919 44.47 -31.90 -48.35
C ALA A 919 45.21 -33.04 -47.60
N LYS A 920 44.76 -33.45 -46.40
CA LYS A 920 45.49 -34.37 -45.50
C LYS A 920 45.06 -35.86 -45.60
N ASP A 921 44.23 -36.21 -46.59
CA ASP A 921 43.95 -37.53 -47.17
C ASP A 921 43.81 -38.78 -46.24
N ASN A 922 43.04 -38.67 -45.15
CA ASN A 922 42.50 -39.84 -44.42
C ASN A 922 40.97 -39.88 -44.59
N GLN A 923 40.46 -40.84 -45.37
CA GLN A 923 39.06 -40.89 -45.84
C GLN A 923 37.99 -40.84 -44.73
N THR A 924 38.28 -41.40 -43.55
CA THR A 924 37.38 -41.39 -42.36
C THR A 924 37.49 -40.12 -41.52
N ASN A 925 38.70 -39.59 -41.30
CA ASN A 925 38.91 -38.31 -40.61
C ASN A 925 38.39 -37.13 -41.44
N LEU A 926 38.35 -37.26 -42.77
CA LEU A 926 37.81 -36.25 -43.67
C LEU A 926 36.31 -36.01 -43.48
N GLU A 927 35.53 -37.09 -43.30
CA GLU A 927 34.08 -37.00 -43.14
C GLU A 927 33.69 -36.40 -41.78
N VAL A 928 34.39 -36.83 -40.72
CA VAL A 928 34.23 -36.35 -39.34
C VAL A 928 34.63 -34.87 -39.23
N ASN A 929 35.79 -34.50 -39.78
CA ASN A 929 36.27 -33.12 -39.76
C ASN A 929 35.43 -32.21 -40.66
N GLY A 930 34.94 -32.70 -41.80
CA GLY A 930 34.03 -31.95 -42.67
C GLY A 930 32.75 -31.54 -41.97
N LYS A 931 32.07 -32.48 -41.28
CA LYS A 931 30.84 -32.20 -40.52
C LYS A 931 31.04 -31.19 -39.39
N ILE A 932 32.18 -31.26 -38.69
CA ILE A 932 32.53 -30.31 -37.62
C ILE A 932 32.73 -28.91 -38.20
N VAL A 933 33.47 -28.79 -39.30
CA VAL A 933 33.75 -27.48 -39.91
C VAL A 933 32.49 -26.87 -40.53
N ASP A 934 31.60 -27.67 -41.14
CA ASP A 934 30.31 -27.20 -41.64
C ASP A 934 29.43 -26.65 -40.50
N ALA A 935 29.42 -27.33 -39.35
CA ALA A 935 28.68 -26.88 -38.17
C ALA A 935 29.29 -25.60 -37.54
N CYS A 936 30.63 -25.49 -37.49
CA CYS A 936 31.32 -24.26 -37.08
C CYS A 936 31.05 -23.08 -38.02
N THR A 937 31.03 -23.33 -39.33
CA THR A 937 30.72 -22.31 -40.36
C THR A 937 29.28 -21.81 -40.21
N THR A 938 28.33 -22.74 -40.05
CA THR A 938 26.91 -22.41 -39.81
C THR A 938 26.71 -21.60 -38.53
N LEU A 939 27.42 -21.96 -37.45
CA LEU A 939 27.39 -21.21 -36.19
C LEU A 939 27.92 -19.79 -36.40
N MET A 940 29.06 -19.62 -37.07
CA MET A 940 29.65 -18.30 -37.30
C MET A 940 28.76 -17.41 -38.17
N GLU A 941 28.10 -17.98 -39.17
CA GLU A 941 27.12 -17.27 -40.01
C GLU A 941 25.90 -16.80 -39.19
N CYS A 942 25.38 -17.65 -38.29
CA CYS A 942 24.30 -17.25 -37.38
C CYS A 942 24.72 -16.11 -36.44
N VAL A 943 25.97 -16.13 -35.92
CA VAL A 943 26.51 -15.08 -35.06
C VAL A 943 26.66 -13.76 -35.84
N LYS A 944 27.12 -13.82 -37.09
CA LYS A 944 27.21 -12.66 -37.99
C LYS A 944 25.83 -12.02 -38.22
N ILE A 945 24.80 -12.81 -38.50
CA ILE A 945 23.43 -12.32 -38.66
C ILE A 945 22.93 -11.66 -37.37
N LEU A 946 23.20 -12.26 -36.21
CA LEU A 946 22.81 -11.70 -34.91
C LEU A 946 23.41 -10.32 -34.66
N ILE A 947 24.68 -10.12 -34.99
CA ILE A 947 25.36 -8.83 -34.81
C ILE A 947 24.78 -7.76 -35.73
N GLN A 948 24.53 -8.11 -37.00
CA GLN A 948 23.90 -7.18 -37.93
C GLN A 948 22.52 -6.74 -37.42
N LYS A 949 21.71 -7.66 -36.88
CA LYS A 949 20.42 -7.33 -36.27
C LYS A 949 20.57 -6.50 -34.99
N SER A 950 21.60 -6.75 -34.18
CA SER A 950 21.93 -5.98 -32.98
C SER A 950 22.23 -4.51 -33.33
N ARG A 951 23.05 -4.27 -34.35
CA ARG A 951 23.38 -2.92 -34.83
C ARG A 951 22.16 -2.17 -35.36
N LEU A 952 21.32 -2.84 -36.17
CA LEU A 952 20.09 -2.22 -36.69
C LEU A 952 19.12 -1.81 -35.56
N LEU A 953 19.05 -2.62 -34.50
CA LEU A 953 18.28 -2.29 -33.31
C LEU A 953 18.89 -1.12 -32.53
N GLN A 954 20.21 -1.07 -32.36
CA GLN A 954 20.89 0.05 -31.69
C GLN A 954 20.65 1.39 -32.42
N HIS A 955 20.75 1.41 -33.75
CA HIS A 955 20.42 2.61 -34.53
C HIS A 955 18.96 3.05 -34.35
N GLU A 956 18.02 2.11 -34.20
CA GLU A 956 16.62 2.43 -33.90
C GLU A 956 16.43 3.03 -32.50
N ILE A 957 17.09 2.44 -31.50
CA ILE A 957 17.05 2.92 -30.12
C ILE A 957 17.58 4.35 -30.06
N VAL A 958 18.73 4.61 -30.68
CA VAL A 958 19.31 5.96 -30.73
C VAL A 958 18.39 6.90 -31.50
N ALA A 959 17.87 6.51 -32.67
CA ALA A 959 17.00 7.37 -33.47
C ALA A 959 15.68 7.74 -32.76
N SER A 960 15.11 6.81 -32.00
CA SER A 960 13.83 6.99 -31.30
C SER A 960 13.96 7.67 -29.93
N GLN A 961 15.06 7.45 -29.20
CA GLN A 961 15.20 7.87 -27.79
C GLN A 961 16.24 8.98 -27.56
N LYS A 962 17.00 9.39 -28.57
CA LYS A 962 17.97 10.49 -28.40
C LYS A 962 17.33 11.87 -28.17
N GLY A 963 16.09 12.07 -28.64
CA GLY A 963 15.44 13.38 -28.64
C GLY A 963 16.23 14.40 -29.47
N ASN A 964 16.46 15.59 -28.91
CA ASN A 964 17.26 16.66 -29.53
C ASN A 964 18.77 16.57 -29.25
N ALA A 965 19.22 15.54 -28.54
CA ALA A 965 20.62 15.38 -28.16
C ALA A 965 21.39 14.50 -29.15
N SER A 966 22.72 14.64 -29.16
CA SER A 966 23.61 13.87 -30.03
C SER A 966 23.65 12.38 -29.64
N ALA A 967 24.01 11.51 -30.58
CA ALA A 967 24.18 10.07 -30.31
C ALA A 967 25.24 9.82 -29.23
N ASN A 968 26.32 10.60 -29.23
CA ASN A 968 27.36 10.57 -28.20
C ASN A 968 26.82 10.92 -26.80
N GLU A 969 26.01 11.97 -26.68
CA GLU A 969 25.35 12.30 -25.42
C GLU A 969 24.34 11.23 -24.99
N PHE A 970 23.69 10.55 -25.93
CA PHE A 970 22.81 9.43 -25.63
C PHE A 970 23.57 8.24 -25.03
N TYR A 971 24.72 7.87 -25.60
CA TYR A 971 25.56 6.80 -25.07
C TYR A 971 26.23 7.16 -23.74
N ARG A 972 26.60 8.42 -23.51
CA ARG A 972 27.10 8.87 -22.19
C ARG A 972 26.04 8.86 -21.12
N ARG A 973 24.81 9.33 -21.41
CA ARG A 973 23.68 9.27 -20.47
C ARG A 973 23.34 7.84 -20.06
N ASN A 974 23.64 6.89 -20.93
CA ASN A 974 23.44 5.47 -20.69
C ASN A 974 24.80 4.75 -20.58
N SER A 975 25.79 5.33 -19.90
CA SER A 975 27.17 4.80 -19.85
C SER A 975 27.25 3.32 -19.47
N GLN A 976 26.54 2.89 -18.42
CA GLN A 976 26.50 1.48 -18.02
C GLN A 976 25.93 0.54 -19.10
N TRP A 977 24.95 1.02 -19.87
CA TRP A 977 24.39 0.25 -20.98
C TRP A 977 25.34 0.22 -22.18
N SER A 978 25.97 1.36 -22.50
CA SER A 978 26.99 1.48 -23.54
C SER A 978 28.22 0.60 -23.23
N ASP A 979 28.69 0.61 -21.98
CA ASP A 979 29.79 -0.23 -21.49
C ASP A 979 29.40 -1.71 -21.52
N GLY A 980 28.16 -2.03 -21.16
CA GLY A 980 27.60 -3.37 -21.28
C GLY A 980 27.58 -3.89 -22.73
N LEU A 981 27.24 -3.01 -23.68
CA LEU A 981 27.28 -3.33 -25.12
C LEU A 981 28.70 -3.50 -25.63
N ILE A 982 29.63 -2.62 -25.26
CA ILE A 982 31.05 -2.71 -25.63
C ILE A 982 31.68 -3.99 -25.06
N SER A 983 31.40 -4.30 -23.79
CA SER A 983 31.90 -5.50 -23.13
C SER A 983 31.35 -6.79 -23.75
N ALA A 984 30.06 -6.80 -24.09
CA ALA A 984 29.46 -7.92 -24.81
C ALA A 984 30.08 -8.09 -26.21
N SER A 985 30.33 -6.98 -26.92
CA SER A 985 31.00 -6.99 -28.24
C SER A 985 32.39 -7.64 -28.17
N LYS A 986 33.21 -7.21 -27.21
CA LYS A 986 34.56 -7.77 -26.97
C LYS A 986 34.54 -9.25 -26.63
N SER A 987 33.60 -9.66 -25.78
CA SER A 987 33.45 -11.06 -25.37
C SER A 987 33.07 -11.95 -26.55
N VAL A 988 32.17 -11.49 -27.42
CA VAL A 988 31.78 -12.21 -28.64
C VAL A 988 32.94 -12.33 -29.63
N ALA A 989 33.71 -11.26 -29.87
CA ALA A 989 34.89 -11.30 -30.73
C ALA A 989 35.95 -12.29 -30.21
N LYS A 990 36.19 -12.30 -28.90
CA LYS A 990 37.13 -13.24 -28.26
C LYS A 990 36.64 -14.69 -28.36
N ALA A 991 35.35 -14.93 -28.13
CA ALA A 991 34.76 -16.26 -28.24
C ALA A 991 34.80 -16.80 -29.68
N ALA A 992 34.61 -15.93 -30.68
CA ALA A 992 34.75 -16.30 -32.10
C ALA A 992 36.18 -16.75 -32.44
N ASN A 993 37.20 -16.01 -31.99
CA ASN A 993 38.61 -16.40 -32.18
C ASN A 993 38.94 -17.72 -31.46
N TYR A 994 38.44 -17.91 -30.23
CA TYR A 994 38.64 -19.15 -29.49
C TYR A 994 37.99 -20.37 -30.17
N LEU A 995 36.84 -20.19 -30.82
CA LEU A 995 36.23 -21.25 -31.64
C LEU A 995 37.10 -21.64 -32.82
N VAL A 996 37.74 -20.68 -33.50
CA VAL A 996 38.67 -20.96 -34.61
C VAL A 996 39.88 -21.74 -34.11
N GLU A 997 40.47 -21.35 -32.97
CA GLU A 997 41.59 -22.06 -32.36
C GLU A 997 41.21 -23.50 -31.97
N ALA A 998 40.04 -23.67 -31.34
CA ALA A 998 39.53 -24.98 -30.98
C ALA A 998 39.22 -25.84 -32.22
N ALA A 999 38.71 -25.23 -33.30
CA ALA A 999 38.47 -25.91 -34.57
C ALA A 999 39.78 -26.33 -35.24
N ASN A 1000 40.81 -25.47 -35.23
CA ASN A 1000 42.11 -25.80 -35.79
C ASN A 1000 42.75 -26.98 -35.04
N LYS A 1001 42.72 -26.95 -33.69
CA LYS A 1001 43.23 -28.05 -32.87
C LYS A 1001 42.47 -29.35 -33.11
N ALA A 1002 41.15 -29.29 -33.26
CA ALA A 1002 40.33 -30.47 -33.55
C ALA A 1002 40.73 -31.14 -34.88
N ILE A 1003 41.15 -30.34 -35.87
CA ILE A 1003 41.57 -30.81 -37.19
C ILE A 1003 43.05 -31.28 -37.19
N GLU A 1004 43.91 -30.60 -36.43
CA GLU A 1004 45.34 -30.91 -36.35
C GLU A 1004 45.66 -32.10 -35.43
N SER A 1005 44.87 -32.32 -34.36
CA SER A 1005 45.17 -33.37 -33.38
C SER A 1005 44.77 -34.77 -33.86
N GLU A 1006 45.67 -35.73 -33.73
CA GLU A 1006 45.41 -37.17 -33.93
C GLU A 1006 44.67 -37.81 -32.74
N SER A 1007 44.41 -37.04 -31.67
CA SER A 1007 43.92 -37.54 -30.38
C SER A 1007 42.40 -37.79 -30.30
N GLY A 1008 41.65 -37.38 -31.33
CA GLY A 1008 40.22 -37.68 -31.48
C GLY A 1008 39.26 -37.09 -30.42
N LYS A 1009 39.74 -36.25 -29.49
CA LYS A 1009 38.93 -35.71 -28.38
C LYS A 1009 38.67 -34.22 -28.53
N ASN A 1010 37.54 -33.86 -29.13
CA ASN A 1010 37.19 -32.49 -29.51
C ASN A 1010 36.40 -31.71 -28.43
N PHE A 1011 36.71 -31.88 -27.14
CA PHE A 1011 35.97 -31.24 -26.04
C PHE A 1011 36.16 -29.70 -25.97
N GLU A 1012 37.31 -29.17 -26.41
CA GLU A 1012 37.56 -27.72 -26.47
C GLU A 1012 36.53 -27.02 -27.38
N LEU A 1013 36.07 -27.70 -28.44
CA LEU A 1013 35.11 -27.16 -29.38
C LEU A 1013 33.71 -27.03 -28.78
N ILE A 1014 33.32 -27.96 -27.91
CA ILE A 1014 32.06 -27.89 -27.15
C ILE A 1014 32.06 -26.67 -26.23
N VAL A 1015 33.17 -26.44 -25.53
CA VAL A 1015 33.31 -25.29 -24.62
C VAL A 1015 33.30 -23.98 -25.40
N ALA A 1016 34.03 -23.89 -26.51
CA ALA A 1016 34.05 -22.70 -27.36
C ALA A 1016 32.66 -22.37 -27.93
N ALA A 1017 31.91 -23.39 -28.39
CA ALA A 1017 30.56 -23.21 -28.91
C ALA A 1017 29.55 -22.73 -27.84
N GLN A 1018 29.68 -23.24 -26.61
CA GLN A 1018 28.86 -22.82 -25.47
C GLN A 1018 29.18 -21.40 -25.03
N GLU A 1019 30.46 -21.00 -25.05
CA GLU A 1019 30.88 -19.64 -24.71
C GLU A 1019 30.32 -18.63 -25.73
N ILE A 1020 30.33 -18.95 -27.03
CA ILE A 1020 29.69 -18.12 -28.06
C ILE A 1020 28.19 -17.94 -27.78
N ALA A 1021 27.47 -19.00 -27.40
CA ALA A 1021 26.06 -18.89 -27.04
C ALA A 1021 25.82 -18.02 -25.80
N ALA A 1022 26.71 -18.09 -24.81
CA ALA A 1022 26.64 -17.26 -23.61
C ALA A 1022 26.89 -15.77 -23.92
N CYS A 1023 27.96 -15.45 -24.65
CA CYS A 1023 28.30 -14.07 -25.02
C CYS A 1023 27.25 -13.44 -25.95
N THR A 1024 26.72 -14.20 -26.92
CA THR A 1024 25.65 -13.70 -27.79
C THR A 1024 24.34 -13.48 -27.04
N THR A 1025 24.03 -14.31 -26.03
CA THR A 1025 22.90 -14.08 -25.12
C THR A 1025 23.09 -12.80 -24.31
N GLN A 1026 24.28 -12.55 -23.77
CA GLN A 1026 24.60 -11.30 -23.08
C GLN A 1026 24.41 -10.08 -23.98
N MET A 1027 24.84 -10.17 -25.25
CA MET A 1027 24.65 -9.08 -26.23
C MET A 1027 23.17 -8.80 -26.52
N VAL A 1028 22.34 -9.84 -26.61
CA VAL A 1028 20.87 -9.69 -26.81
C VAL A 1028 20.23 -9.08 -25.57
N ILE A 1029 20.65 -9.48 -24.36
CA ILE A 1029 20.18 -8.89 -23.10
C ILE A 1029 20.55 -7.41 -23.05
N ALA A 1030 21.82 -7.06 -23.32
CA ALA A 1030 22.29 -5.68 -23.36
C ALA A 1030 21.49 -4.85 -24.38
N SER A 1031 21.24 -5.39 -25.58
CA SER A 1031 20.48 -4.69 -26.63
C SER A 1031 18.98 -4.54 -26.30
N LYS A 1032 18.41 -5.44 -25.48
CA LYS A 1032 17.00 -5.44 -25.09
C LYS A 1032 16.64 -4.39 -24.04
N VAL A 1033 17.58 -3.97 -23.19
CA VAL A 1033 17.32 -3.05 -22.05
C VAL A 1033 16.66 -1.73 -22.48
N LYS A 1034 17.03 -1.22 -23.65
CA LYS A 1034 16.56 0.07 -24.18
C LYS A 1034 15.69 -0.06 -25.43
N ALA A 1035 15.39 -1.28 -25.89
CA ALA A 1035 14.54 -1.50 -27.05
C ALA A 1035 13.06 -1.37 -26.71
N ASP A 1036 12.26 -0.85 -27.64
CA ASP A 1036 10.80 -0.93 -27.54
C ASP A 1036 10.35 -2.41 -27.63
N ARG A 1037 9.39 -2.80 -26.78
CA ARG A 1037 8.84 -4.15 -26.71
C ARG A 1037 8.12 -4.56 -27.99
N ASN A 1038 7.61 -3.59 -28.75
CA ASN A 1038 6.91 -3.82 -30.02
C ASN A 1038 7.82 -3.65 -31.25
N SER A 1039 9.13 -3.46 -31.07
CA SER A 1039 10.07 -3.30 -32.19
C SER A 1039 10.19 -4.57 -33.03
N GLN A 1040 10.02 -4.41 -34.35
CA GLN A 1040 10.28 -5.48 -35.31
C GLN A 1040 11.76 -5.88 -35.30
N LYS A 1041 12.69 -4.93 -35.11
CA LYS A 1041 14.13 -5.20 -35.05
C LYS A 1041 14.53 -5.99 -33.80
N LEU A 1042 13.84 -5.77 -32.68
CA LEU A 1042 14.02 -6.60 -31.48
C LEU A 1042 13.53 -8.04 -31.69
N THR A 1043 12.42 -8.20 -32.42
CA THR A 1043 11.90 -9.52 -32.80
C THR A 1043 12.87 -10.26 -33.72
N ASP A 1044 13.44 -9.57 -34.70
CA ASP A 1044 14.45 -10.12 -35.62
C ASP A 1044 15.75 -10.51 -34.88
N LEU A 1045 16.24 -9.67 -33.95
CA LEU A 1045 17.39 -9.99 -33.11
C LEU A 1045 17.13 -11.24 -32.24
N THR A 1046 15.93 -11.36 -31.68
CA THR A 1046 15.52 -12.52 -30.87
C THR A 1046 15.46 -13.80 -31.72
N LYS A 1047 15.01 -13.72 -32.97
CA LYS A 1047 15.05 -14.84 -33.92
C LYS A 1047 16.49 -15.26 -34.22
N ALA A 1048 17.38 -14.30 -34.51
CA ALA A 1048 18.78 -14.58 -34.76
C ALA A 1048 19.48 -15.24 -33.55
N SER A 1049 19.15 -14.83 -32.33
CA SER A 1049 19.63 -15.47 -31.08
C SER A 1049 19.21 -16.93 -30.94
N ARG A 1050 17.98 -17.27 -31.34
CA ARG A 1050 17.52 -18.66 -31.37
C ARG A 1050 18.27 -19.47 -32.41
N SER A 1051 18.55 -18.92 -33.59
CA SER A 1051 19.36 -19.56 -34.63
C SER A 1051 20.78 -19.86 -34.14
N VAL A 1052 21.43 -18.93 -33.41
CA VAL A 1052 22.74 -19.17 -32.79
C VAL A 1052 22.67 -20.31 -31.78
N THR A 1053 21.66 -20.31 -30.90
CA THR A 1053 21.49 -21.38 -29.90
C THR A 1053 21.28 -22.75 -30.55
N GLN A 1054 20.49 -22.79 -31.63
CA GLN A 1054 20.26 -24.01 -32.40
C GLN A 1054 21.55 -24.49 -33.09
N ALA A 1055 22.29 -23.60 -33.74
CA ALA A 1055 23.57 -23.92 -34.39
C ALA A 1055 24.63 -24.40 -33.38
N THR A 1056 24.69 -23.79 -32.18
CA THR A 1056 25.54 -24.27 -31.07
C THR A 1056 25.12 -25.67 -30.65
N GLY A 1057 23.82 -25.94 -30.52
CA GLY A 1057 23.29 -27.27 -30.18
C GLY A 1057 23.68 -28.32 -31.22
N THR A 1058 23.52 -28.00 -32.51
CA THR A 1058 23.93 -28.85 -33.63
C THR A 1058 25.44 -29.12 -33.59
N LEU A 1059 26.27 -28.09 -33.41
CA LEU A 1059 27.72 -28.27 -33.32
C LEU A 1059 28.12 -29.19 -32.15
N VAL A 1060 27.52 -29.01 -30.97
CA VAL A 1060 27.80 -29.87 -29.81
C VAL A 1060 27.35 -31.32 -30.06
N ALA A 1061 26.21 -31.53 -30.72
CA ALA A 1061 25.74 -32.86 -31.09
C ALA A 1061 26.71 -33.51 -32.09
N THR A 1062 27.06 -32.80 -33.18
CA THR A 1062 28.02 -33.27 -34.18
C THR A 1062 29.35 -33.64 -33.55
N VAL A 1063 29.89 -32.81 -32.66
CA VAL A 1063 31.17 -33.10 -31.98
C VAL A 1063 31.09 -34.33 -31.08
N LYS A 1064 29.97 -34.53 -30.38
CA LYS A 1064 29.76 -35.73 -29.55
C LYS A 1064 29.65 -36.99 -30.40
N ASP A 1065 28.86 -36.93 -31.48
CA ASP A 1065 28.69 -38.05 -32.40
C ASP A 1065 30.02 -38.42 -33.06
N CYS A 1066 30.81 -37.42 -33.46
CA CYS A 1066 32.17 -37.59 -33.98
C CYS A 1066 33.11 -38.26 -32.96
N ASN A 1067 33.08 -37.83 -31.69
CA ASN A 1067 33.89 -38.47 -30.64
C ASN A 1067 33.46 -39.93 -30.41
N SER A 1068 32.16 -40.23 -30.41
CA SER A 1068 31.66 -41.61 -30.24
C SER A 1068 32.01 -42.52 -31.41
N GLN A 1069 32.02 -42.01 -32.65
CA GLN A 1069 32.47 -42.78 -33.82
C GLN A 1069 33.97 -43.12 -33.75
N LEU A 1070 34.80 -42.21 -33.22
CA LEU A 1070 36.23 -42.46 -33.00
C LEU A 1070 36.47 -43.47 -31.85
N GLU A 1071 35.65 -43.45 -30.80
CA GLU A 1071 35.68 -44.46 -29.73
C GLU A 1071 35.31 -45.85 -30.27
N GLN A 1072 34.26 -45.97 -31.09
CA GLN A 1072 33.87 -47.25 -31.73
C GLN A 1072 34.95 -47.81 -32.66
N GLN A 1073 35.68 -46.95 -33.40
CA GLN A 1073 36.83 -47.39 -34.20
C GLN A 1073 37.96 -47.95 -33.33
N SER A 1074 38.21 -47.33 -32.18
CA SER A 1074 39.23 -47.79 -31.22
C SER A 1074 38.86 -49.15 -30.60
N GLU A 1075 37.56 -49.41 -30.36
CA GLU A 1075 37.07 -50.71 -29.88
C GLU A 1075 37.22 -51.82 -30.92
N LEU A 1076 37.00 -51.51 -32.21
CA LEU A 1076 37.20 -52.45 -33.33
C LEU A 1076 38.68 -52.84 -33.53
N GLU A 1077 39.61 -51.95 -33.18
CA GLU A 1077 41.04 -52.28 -33.16
C GLU A 1077 41.42 -53.18 -31.96
N LEU A 1078 40.74 -53.02 -30.82
CA LEU A 1078 40.88 -53.89 -29.65
C LEU A 1078 40.56 -55.36 -29.97
N ALA A 1079 39.58 -55.60 -30.84
CA ALA A 1079 39.13 -56.94 -31.24
C ALA A 1079 40.16 -57.72 -32.09
N LYS A 1080 41.22 -57.07 -32.58
CA LYS A 1080 42.26 -57.69 -33.43
C LYS A 1080 43.51 -58.15 -32.64
N LEU A 1081 43.54 -57.94 -31.32
CA LEU A 1081 44.71 -58.19 -30.49
C LEU A 1081 44.79 -59.63 -29.98
N THR A 1082 46.01 -60.16 -29.86
CA THR A 1082 46.26 -61.50 -29.29
C THR A 1082 46.12 -61.48 -27.75
N PRO A 1083 45.88 -62.63 -27.08
CA PRO A 1083 45.65 -62.68 -25.62
C PRO A 1083 46.76 -62.07 -24.77
N SER A 1084 48.02 -62.17 -25.21
CA SER A 1084 49.15 -61.52 -24.52
C SER A 1084 49.15 -60.01 -24.70
N GLN A 1085 48.76 -59.51 -25.87
CA GLN A 1085 48.65 -58.07 -26.15
C GLN A 1085 47.47 -57.46 -25.39
N ILE A 1086 46.36 -58.20 -25.25
CA ILE A 1086 45.21 -57.79 -24.43
C ILE A 1086 45.65 -57.58 -22.96
N LYS A 1087 46.45 -58.48 -22.39
CA LYS A 1087 46.91 -58.37 -20.99
C LYS A 1087 47.86 -57.17 -20.77
N THR A 1088 48.78 -56.93 -21.69
CA THR A 1088 49.65 -55.75 -21.65
C THR A 1088 48.84 -54.47 -21.79
N MET A 1089 47.88 -54.45 -22.72
CA MET A 1089 47.00 -53.31 -22.94
C MET A 1089 46.06 -53.05 -21.75
N GLU A 1090 45.56 -54.10 -21.09
CA GLU A 1090 44.77 -54.01 -19.85
C GLU A 1090 45.57 -53.30 -18.74
N MET A 1091 46.84 -53.68 -18.54
CA MET A 1091 47.73 -53.02 -17.59
C MET A 1091 48.00 -51.56 -17.98
N GLU A 1092 48.25 -51.27 -19.26
CA GLU A 1092 48.44 -49.89 -19.75
C GLU A 1092 47.17 -49.05 -19.61
N ILE A 1093 45.98 -49.63 -19.80
CA ILE A 1093 44.69 -48.98 -19.57
C ILE A 1093 44.51 -48.68 -18.09
N HIS A 1094 44.83 -49.62 -17.19
CA HIS A 1094 44.77 -49.36 -15.74
C HIS A 1094 45.69 -48.21 -15.31
N VAL A 1095 46.90 -48.14 -15.87
CA VAL A 1095 47.82 -47.02 -15.62
C VAL A 1095 47.21 -45.71 -16.13
N LYS A 1096 46.68 -45.69 -17.36
CA LYS A 1096 46.01 -44.50 -17.92
C LYS A 1096 44.78 -44.08 -17.13
N VAL A 1097 43.99 -45.02 -16.58
CA VAL A 1097 42.84 -44.72 -15.73
C VAL A 1097 43.30 -43.98 -14.48
N LEU A 1098 44.34 -44.48 -13.79
CA LEU A 1098 44.88 -43.83 -12.60
C LEU A 1098 45.44 -42.42 -12.91
N GLU A 1099 46.15 -42.27 -14.02
CA GLU A 1099 46.67 -40.97 -14.48
C GLU A 1099 45.52 -39.98 -14.77
N ILE A 1100 44.46 -40.43 -15.44
CA ILE A 1100 43.29 -39.59 -15.77
C ILE A 1100 42.50 -39.23 -14.51
N GLU A 1101 42.34 -40.14 -13.55
CA GLU A 1101 41.69 -39.86 -12.27
C GLU A 1101 42.46 -38.78 -11.47
N GLN A 1102 43.78 -38.89 -11.42
CA GLN A 1102 44.64 -37.89 -10.79
C GLN A 1102 44.60 -36.54 -11.53
N ALA A 1103 44.64 -36.56 -12.87
CA ALA A 1103 44.52 -35.36 -13.68
C ALA A 1103 43.15 -34.68 -13.52
N LEU A 1104 42.06 -35.45 -13.49
CA LEU A 1104 40.70 -34.96 -13.27
C LEU A 1104 40.55 -34.29 -11.92
N GLN A 1105 41.08 -34.91 -10.86
CA GLN A 1105 41.07 -34.33 -9.52
C GLN A 1105 41.84 -33.00 -9.48
N THR A 1106 43.00 -32.95 -10.14
CA THR A 1106 43.82 -31.74 -10.25
C THR A 1106 43.10 -30.62 -11.02
N GLN A 1107 42.45 -30.94 -12.15
CA GLN A 1107 41.71 -29.96 -12.94
C GLN A 1107 40.46 -29.45 -12.21
N ARG A 1108 39.75 -30.31 -11.47
CA ARG A 1108 38.63 -29.88 -10.61
C ARG A 1108 39.08 -28.92 -9.51
N GLN A 1109 40.24 -29.16 -8.90
CA GLN A 1109 40.83 -28.24 -7.92
C GLN A 1109 41.17 -26.88 -8.55
N LYS A 1110 41.83 -26.88 -9.72
CA LYS A 1110 42.15 -25.65 -10.47
C LYS A 1110 40.91 -24.88 -10.91
N LEU A 1111 39.87 -25.56 -11.37
CA LEU A 1111 38.60 -24.94 -11.76
C LEU A 1111 37.89 -24.31 -10.55
N SER A 1112 37.91 -24.99 -9.39
CA SER A 1112 37.38 -24.47 -8.14
C SER A 1112 38.13 -23.23 -7.66
N SER A 1113 39.47 -23.23 -7.72
CA SER A 1113 40.28 -22.06 -7.37
C SER A 1113 40.06 -20.89 -8.32
N PHE A 1114 39.96 -21.14 -9.63
CA PHE A 1114 39.71 -20.11 -10.64
C PHE A 1114 38.32 -19.46 -10.44
N ARG A 1115 37.27 -20.26 -10.21
CA ARG A 1115 35.94 -19.75 -9.88
C ARG A 1115 35.95 -18.90 -8.61
N ARG A 1116 36.71 -19.32 -7.59
CA ARG A 1116 36.84 -18.57 -6.33
C ARG A 1116 37.52 -17.21 -6.53
N GLU A 1117 38.51 -17.10 -7.42
CA GLU A 1117 39.11 -15.81 -7.78
C GLU A 1117 38.18 -14.95 -8.63
N HIS A 1118 37.45 -15.55 -9.58
CA HIS A 1118 36.48 -14.83 -10.40
C HIS A 1118 35.36 -14.20 -9.55
N TYR A 1119 34.84 -14.91 -8.54
CA TYR A 1119 33.84 -14.34 -7.62
C TYR A 1119 34.39 -13.24 -6.72
N LYS A 1120 35.68 -13.30 -6.34
CA LYS A 1120 36.33 -12.23 -5.56
C LYS A 1120 36.51 -10.93 -6.36
N ASN A 1121 36.67 -11.02 -7.67
CA ASN A 1121 36.87 -9.85 -8.54
C ASN A 1121 35.55 -9.25 -9.06
N ALA A 1122 34.41 -9.92 -8.87
CA ALA A 1122 33.09 -9.46 -9.31
C ALA A 1122 32.35 -8.59 -8.27
N GLU A 1123 32.90 -8.44 -7.06
CA GLU A 1123 32.45 -7.50 -6.02
C GLU A 1123 33.30 -6.23 -6.04
N TYR A 1124 33.16 -5.40 -7.08
CA TYR A 1124 33.63 -4.00 -7.08
C TYR A 1124 32.72 -3.11 -7.93
#